data_AF-A0A936MPV2-F1
#
_entry.id   AF-A0A936MPV2-F1
#
_cell.length_a   1.000
_cell.length_b   1.000
_cell.length_c   1.000
_cell.angle_alpha   90.00
_cell.angle_beta   90.00
_cell.angle_gamma   90.00
#
_symmetry.space_group_name_H-M   'P 1'
#
loop_
_entity.id
_entity.type
_entity.pdbx_description
1 polymer ?
#
loop_
_entity_poly.entity_id
_entity_poly.type
_entity_poly.pdbx_seq_one_letter_code
_entity_poly.pdbx_strand_id
1 'polypeptide(L)'
;MRLAIVATPSPLSDMRAPPGALDGDVLRARLSLPDTAFQVVDVDPTIDLAEQLDALLAGRRLGAGDEVLFYASSLVAVSVDNEFFLCLDPANPQTGDALADVVAVFQDHAPGPILFMLECRHAPAPHDPFRSATVVGAAKEAVSPARSGIELLIAARPSTQEIETKPSPFTRALIDALDESDAQFGLLARSLYERVKDELLGRVPCFAHARGWTPFALIPLPESGESADGEPMVDGATGWAEAIANGERLDEVTLESEAAEALLAGLSKPLSRDVHVEAVAPPPLDPSLYHAPPSVDVVLQDALSSDREPVDTLRSLPIPAVGMGQPLSATGASPSSVATGPTTPRDGMLLPPNAVGAPPAPASIVTRPDVLPPSISPVTSPSPNVVIDEPQASSAVPISIEVPVSVQENVDAAPPPPPPPPPPPPPPPAPAKPPAVHHRDVGDDLLAAKDHEGALAEYRKALGFLGPSEAEERAELYVRLATAKWAQEKRKEAISNLDKALTLRPDYRPALEALVVLNVAEKDFKAVHVAEERLLATITDPNDRFTRLIEFGDRWEGIGSDSARARSAFERARDIREDDMVLLSKLRRIYEQAKEVSKAIEVRRQIAGLTPAGRDRATVFADLAAYCMAVGQQEQAIETYELAIDNDPTLPGPIDTLEKILAGMQEWNRLEAVYRRALSRLDKLKPGDRRRRAAWSICSRLGILFRDHLEDPIVALAYFERAMDERPDDFEGHLTVVDLARSLGRYERALTHLREAARLKPERIETFHDLFDVAQKSRQPDVAVSAAAVTVLRDAAEAREKFLFEEHKPKGIPAFKKAITLDSWEMIRDEGRDKPTEGVLVAIAPVAIAARLETLNADGMLPSFDPSTRQDPQKSTISAVRSLAWGSHFLGVDLPAIHVREDAPVGLVAIPAEEPTVLAGTHALRGRSLPELAFLVGRHLAYHIDVHRLLLFYPSLEELSACFVTALAIARPERPVPPKVQDVVASHRSLFDKHFEPERLETLRQAVTEFEAAQIRPDLTRWAAAVERCATRAGYLLCGNLEVSAAIVRSEPRGALDPEAKVIDLYGFSVSESCSMLREAMGVAIKP
;
A
#
# COMPACT_ATOMS: atom_id res chain seq x y z
N MET A 1 -11.59 -39.64 4.44
CA MET A 1 -12.32 -40.54 3.52
C MET A 1 -12.98 -39.70 2.44
N ARG A 2 -13.09 -40.19 1.19
CA ARG A 2 -13.75 -39.43 0.12
C ARG A 2 -15.08 -40.11 -0.26
N LEU A 3 -16.18 -39.37 -0.23
CA LEU A 3 -17.53 -39.85 -0.53
C LEU A 3 -18.10 -39.03 -1.70
N ALA A 4 -18.60 -39.70 -2.75
CA ALA A 4 -19.32 -39.05 -3.84
C ALA A 4 -20.77 -39.54 -3.84
N ILE A 5 -21.72 -38.62 -3.72
CA ILE A 5 -23.16 -38.91 -3.75
C ILE A 5 -23.72 -38.43 -5.08
N VAL A 6 -24.35 -39.32 -5.84
CA VAL A 6 -24.84 -39.05 -7.21
C VAL A 6 -26.37 -39.10 -7.24
N ALA A 7 -26.96 -37.93 -7.52
CA ALA A 7 -28.41 -37.72 -7.59
C ALA A 7 -28.86 -37.46 -9.04
N THR A 8 -29.48 -38.46 -9.67
CA THR A 8 -29.98 -38.37 -11.05
C THR A 8 -31.32 -39.10 -11.21
N PRO A 9 -32.28 -38.58 -12.00
CA PRO A 9 -33.56 -39.22 -12.25
C PRO A 9 -33.46 -40.67 -12.75
N SER A 10 -34.31 -41.55 -12.22
CA SER A 10 -34.39 -42.95 -12.64
C SER A 10 -35.22 -43.08 -13.91
N PRO A 11 -34.65 -43.49 -15.06
CA PRO A 11 -35.40 -43.56 -16.30
C PRO A 11 -36.57 -44.54 -16.18
N LEU A 12 -37.76 -44.09 -16.63
CA LEU A 12 -38.97 -44.91 -16.69
C LEU A 12 -38.72 -46.23 -17.45
N SER A 13 -39.51 -47.27 -17.16
CA SER A 13 -39.25 -48.63 -17.63
C SER A 13 -39.18 -48.81 -19.16
N ASP A 14 -39.79 -47.89 -19.90
CA ASP A 14 -39.83 -47.75 -21.36
C ASP A 14 -38.78 -46.78 -21.93
N MET A 15 -38.11 -46.00 -21.07
CA MET A 15 -37.16 -44.93 -21.38
C MET A 15 -35.69 -45.31 -21.09
N ARG A 16 -35.38 -46.60 -20.91
CA ARG A 16 -34.02 -47.06 -20.55
C ARG A 16 -33.00 -46.81 -21.67
N ALA A 17 -32.15 -45.80 -21.48
CA ALA A 17 -30.94 -45.58 -22.25
C ALA A 17 -29.92 -46.73 -22.07
N PRO A 18 -28.99 -46.95 -23.02
CA PRO A 18 -27.92 -47.93 -22.84
C PRO A 18 -26.92 -47.48 -21.75
N PRO A 19 -26.26 -48.40 -21.03
CA PRO A 19 -25.32 -48.05 -19.97
C PRO A 19 -24.20 -47.14 -20.47
N GLY A 20 -23.96 -46.02 -19.76
CA GLY A 20 -22.99 -45.00 -20.14
C GLY A 20 -23.55 -43.85 -20.98
N ALA A 21 -24.86 -43.80 -21.22
CA ALA A 21 -25.50 -42.73 -21.99
C ALA A 21 -26.01 -41.55 -21.15
N LEU A 22 -26.10 -41.69 -19.83
CA LEU A 22 -26.64 -40.69 -18.91
C LEU A 22 -25.56 -40.14 -17.96
N ASP A 23 -25.74 -38.92 -17.45
CA ASP A 23 -24.77 -38.24 -16.58
C ASP A 23 -24.30 -39.12 -15.41
N GLY A 24 -25.25 -39.73 -14.69
CA GLY A 24 -24.97 -40.61 -13.55
C GLY A 24 -24.25 -41.91 -13.92
N ASP A 25 -24.42 -42.44 -15.13
CA ASP A 25 -23.66 -43.65 -15.54
C ASP A 25 -22.17 -43.36 -15.69
N VAL A 26 -21.85 -42.25 -16.36
CA VAL A 26 -20.46 -41.88 -16.68
C VAL A 26 -19.73 -41.41 -15.43
N LEU A 27 -20.40 -40.62 -14.57
CA LEU A 27 -19.79 -40.17 -13.32
C LEU A 27 -19.55 -41.30 -12.31
N ARG A 28 -20.47 -42.26 -12.19
CA ARG A 28 -20.26 -43.46 -11.35
C ARG A 28 -19.05 -44.26 -11.83
N ALA A 29 -18.87 -44.40 -13.15
CA ALA A 29 -17.71 -45.07 -13.72
C ALA A 29 -16.40 -44.30 -13.47
N ARG A 30 -16.39 -42.96 -13.62
CA ARG A 30 -15.16 -42.14 -13.54
C ARG A 30 -14.72 -41.80 -12.12
N LEU A 31 -15.65 -41.50 -11.21
CA LEU A 31 -15.36 -41.15 -9.81
C LEU A 31 -15.02 -42.39 -8.94
N SER A 32 -15.30 -43.60 -9.44
CA SER A 32 -14.86 -44.85 -8.80
C SER A 32 -13.41 -45.22 -9.14
N LEU A 33 -12.67 -44.41 -9.90
CA LEU A 33 -11.29 -44.69 -10.29
C LEU A 33 -10.28 -44.33 -9.17
N PRO A 34 -9.11 -45.02 -9.09
CA PRO A 34 -8.20 -44.90 -7.95
C PRO A 34 -7.53 -43.53 -7.79
N ASP A 35 -7.52 -42.70 -8.83
CA ASP A 35 -6.97 -41.34 -8.85
C ASP A 35 -7.83 -40.34 -8.07
N THR A 36 -9.16 -40.46 -8.20
CA THR A 36 -10.12 -39.64 -7.45
C THR A 36 -10.50 -40.27 -6.11
N ALA A 37 -10.38 -41.59 -5.97
CA ALA A 37 -10.53 -42.35 -4.73
C ALA A 37 -11.87 -42.14 -3.97
N PHE A 38 -12.95 -41.73 -4.64
CA PHE A 38 -14.27 -41.62 -4.03
C PHE A 38 -14.93 -42.99 -3.87
N GLN A 39 -15.55 -43.24 -2.71
CA GLN A 39 -16.66 -44.19 -2.66
C GLN A 39 -17.89 -43.51 -3.26
N VAL A 40 -18.33 -43.97 -4.43
CA VAL A 40 -19.58 -43.48 -5.06
C VAL A 40 -20.80 -44.17 -4.43
N VAL A 41 -21.87 -43.40 -4.20
CA VAL A 41 -23.15 -43.86 -3.67
C VAL A 41 -24.29 -43.17 -4.42
N ASP A 42 -25.30 -43.95 -4.80
CA ASP A 42 -26.48 -43.46 -5.50
C ASP A 42 -27.62 -43.22 -4.51
N VAL A 43 -28.36 -42.13 -4.70
CA VAL A 43 -29.67 -41.91 -4.07
C VAL A 43 -30.78 -42.56 -4.91
N ASP A 44 -31.91 -42.88 -4.28
CA ASP A 44 -33.11 -43.36 -4.97
C ASP A 44 -34.01 -42.16 -5.26
N PRO A 45 -34.15 -41.72 -6.53
CA PRO A 45 -34.91 -40.52 -6.88
C PRO A 45 -36.43 -40.68 -6.75
N THR A 46 -36.91 -41.78 -6.17
CA THR A 46 -38.33 -41.99 -5.77
C THR A 46 -38.56 -41.82 -4.27
N ILE A 47 -37.53 -41.45 -3.51
CA ILE A 47 -37.54 -41.16 -2.07
C ILE A 47 -37.20 -39.68 -1.85
N ASP A 48 -37.71 -39.07 -0.79
CA ASP A 48 -37.34 -37.73 -0.33
C ASP A 48 -35.81 -37.62 -0.18
N LEU A 49 -35.21 -36.67 -0.91
CA LEU A 49 -33.76 -36.55 -0.98
C LEU A 49 -33.15 -36.15 0.37
N ALA A 50 -33.82 -35.30 1.16
CA ALA A 50 -33.31 -34.82 2.43
C ALA A 50 -33.36 -35.93 3.49
N GLU A 51 -34.49 -36.65 3.62
CA GLU A 51 -34.62 -37.80 4.53
C GLU A 51 -33.62 -38.92 4.17
N GLN A 52 -33.41 -39.18 2.86
CA GLN A 52 -32.43 -40.18 2.43
C GLN A 52 -30.98 -39.77 2.70
N LEU A 53 -30.63 -38.49 2.53
CA LEU A 53 -29.28 -37.98 2.81
C LEU A 53 -28.96 -37.96 4.31
N ASP A 54 -29.91 -37.59 5.18
CA ASP A 54 -29.75 -37.68 6.65
C ASP A 54 -29.43 -39.12 7.04
N ALA A 55 -30.32 -40.06 6.71
CA ALA A 55 -30.14 -41.48 7.02
C ALA A 55 -28.80 -42.06 6.51
N LEU A 56 -28.34 -41.60 5.33
CA LEU A 56 -27.07 -42.00 4.73
C LEU A 56 -25.85 -41.43 5.48
N LEU A 57 -25.86 -40.14 5.81
CA LEU A 57 -24.72 -39.45 6.42
C LEU A 57 -24.63 -39.71 7.93
N ALA A 58 -25.76 -39.67 8.65
CA ALA A 58 -25.84 -40.04 10.06
C ALA A 58 -25.42 -41.51 10.30
N GLY A 59 -25.73 -42.40 9.35
CA GLY A 59 -25.27 -43.78 9.34
C GLY A 59 -23.75 -43.97 9.13
N ARG A 60 -23.09 -43.00 8.47
CA ARG A 60 -21.65 -43.06 8.13
C ARG A 60 -20.72 -42.40 9.16
N ARG A 61 -21.20 -41.37 9.88
CA ARG A 61 -20.44 -40.64 10.92
C ARG A 61 -19.11 -40.07 10.43
N LEU A 62 -19.20 -39.12 9.50
CA LEU A 62 -18.04 -38.47 8.88
C LEU A 62 -17.23 -37.66 9.91
N GLY A 63 -15.90 -37.69 9.77
CA GLY A 63 -14.95 -36.86 10.51
C GLY A 63 -14.53 -35.60 9.74
N ALA A 64 -13.80 -34.70 10.39
CA ALA A 64 -13.34 -33.44 9.78
C ALA A 64 -12.31 -33.62 8.64
N GLY A 65 -11.71 -34.80 8.52
CA GLY A 65 -10.85 -35.21 7.40
C GLY A 65 -11.57 -36.09 6.35
N ASP A 66 -12.90 -36.05 6.33
CA ASP A 66 -13.71 -36.69 5.31
C ASP A 66 -14.29 -35.64 4.35
N GLU A 67 -14.14 -35.88 3.05
CA GLU A 67 -14.53 -34.99 1.97
C GLU A 67 -15.78 -35.54 1.26
N VAL A 68 -16.77 -34.68 1.00
CA VAL A 68 -18.02 -35.09 0.35
C VAL A 68 -18.31 -34.28 -0.92
N LEU A 69 -18.37 -34.98 -2.04
CA LEU A 69 -18.88 -34.48 -3.31
C LEU A 69 -20.36 -34.85 -3.42
N PHE A 70 -21.25 -33.85 -3.52
CA PHE A 70 -22.64 -34.03 -3.92
C PHE A 70 -22.81 -33.60 -5.37
N TYR A 71 -23.06 -34.56 -6.26
CA TYR A 71 -23.39 -34.29 -7.66
C TYR A 71 -24.90 -34.50 -7.88
N ALA A 72 -25.57 -33.52 -8.48
CA ALA A 72 -26.94 -33.67 -8.95
C ALA A 72 -27.10 -33.25 -10.42
N SER A 73 -27.80 -34.05 -11.22
CA SER A 73 -28.24 -33.67 -12.57
C SER A 73 -29.74 -33.88 -12.67
N SER A 74 -30.51 -32.78 -12.66
CA SER A 74 -31.95 -32.81 -12.38
C SER A 74 -32.75 -31.85 -13.27
N LEU A 75 -34.06 -32.11 -13.38
CA LEU A 75 -35.01 -31.02 -13.63
C LEU A 75 -35.06 -30.14 -12.38
N VAL A 76 -35.24 -28.83 -12.54
CA VAL A 76 -35.29 -27.89 -11.40
C VAL A 76 -36.47 -26.92 -11.50
N ALA A 77 -37.06 -26.63 -10.35
CA ALA A 77 -38.05 -25.58 -10.17
C ALA A 77 -37.48 -24.47 -9.28
N VAL A 78 -37.94 -23.24 -9.51
CA VAL A 78 -37.68 -22.09 -8.64
C VAL A 78 -39.03 -21.43 -8.36
N SER A 79 -39.38 -21.27 -7.08
CA SER A 79 -40.68 -20.71 -6.65
C SER A 79 -40.77 -19.21 -6.91
N VAL A 80 -41.94 -18.63 -6.63
CA VAL A 80 -42.13 -17.16 -6.71
C VAL A 80 -41.31 -16.44 -5.63
N ASP A 81 -41.03 -17.14 -4.52
CA ASP A 81 -40.27 -16.68 -3.36
C ASP A 81 -38.76 -17.05 -3.47
N ASN A 82 -38.30 -17.37 -4.68
CA ASN A 82 -36.93 -17.73 -5.07
C ASN A 82 -36.36 -19.04 -4.48
N GLU A 83 -37.18 -19.86 -3.82
CA GLU A 83 -36.76 -21.16 -3.30
C GLU A 83 -36.43 -22.13 -4.45
N PHE A 84 -35.33 -22.86 -4.34
CA PHE A 84 -34.82 -23.77 -5.38
C PHE A 84 -35.13 -25.23 -5.03
N PHE A 85 -35.68 -25.99 -5.99
CA PHE A 85 -36.06 -27.39 -5.82
C PHE A 85 -35.43 -28.32 -6.86
N LEU A 86 -34.96 -29.50 -6.40
CA LEU A 86 -34.42 -30.58 -7.23
C LEU A 86 -35.52 -31.59 -7.57
N CYS A 87 -36.10 -31.50 -8.77
CA CYS A 87 -37.16 -32.41 -9.23
C CYS A 87 -36.57 -33.72 -9.79
N LEU A 88 -36.16 -34.62 -8.88
CA LEU A 88 -35.50 -35.87 -9.23
C LEU A 88 -36.43 -36.98 -9.73
N ASP A 89 -37.68 -37.06 -9.26
CA ASP A 89 -38.64 -38.09 -9.70
C ASP A 89 -39.24 -37.76 -11.09
N PRO A 90 -38.95 -38.55 -12.15
CA PRO A 90 -39.53 -38.32 -13.47
C PRO A 90 -40.98 -38.81 -13.59
N ALA A 91 -41.52 -39.53 -12.60
CA ALA A 91 -42.96 -39.81 -12.52
C ALA A 91 -43.75 -38.61 -11.97
N ASN A 92 -43.14 -37.79 -11.11
CA ASN A 92 -43.74 -36.59 -10.52
C ASN A 92 -42.88 -35.33 -10.72
N PRO A 93 -42.53 -34.92 -11.96
CA PRO A 93 -41.56 -33.85 -12.25
C PRO A 93 -42.00 -32.42 -11.87
N GLN A 94 -43.15 -32.27 -11.20
CA GLN A 94 -43.64 -31.04 -10.56
C GLN A 94 -43.36 -31.01 -9.05
N THR A 95 -42.75 -32.07 -8.51
CA THR A 95 -42.36 -32.25 -7.11
C THR A 95 -40.84 -32.41 -7.07
N GLY A 96 -40.20 -31.85 -6.04
CA GLY A 96 -38.76 -31.91 -5.86
C GLY A 96 -38.37 -31.33 -4.52
N ASP A 97 -37.20 -31.73 -4.03
CA ASP A 97 -36.75 -31.42 -2.67
C ASP A 97 -36.05 -30.06 -2.62
N ALA A 98 -36.24 -29.30 -1.53
CA ALA A 98 -35.67 -27.97 -1.40
C ALA A 98 -34.15 -28.06 -1.19
N LEU A 99 -33.37 -27.33 -2.00
CA LEU A 99 -31.92 -27.34 -1.92
C LEU A 99 -31.40 -26.77 -0.58
N ALA A 100 -32.18 -25.92 0.09
CA ALA A 100 -31.86 -25.42 1.43
C ALA A 100 -31.93 -26.53 2.51
N ASP A 101 -32.89 -27.46 2.41
CA ASP A 101 -33.01 -28.57 3.35
C ASP A 101 -31.91 -29.61 3.11
N VAL A 102 -31.58 -29.87 1.84
CA VAL A 102 -30.39 -30.66 1.45
C VAL A 102 -29.11 -30.04 2.05
N VAL A 103 -28.93 -28.73 1.93
CA VAL A 103 -27.77 -28.00 2.50
C VAL A 103 -27.70 -28.15 4.02
N ALA A 104 -28.83 -28.03 4.73
CA ALA A 104 -28.88 -28.23 6.18
C ALA A 104 -28.41 -29.63 6.60
N VAL A 105 -28.88 -30.68 5.91
CA VAL A 105 -28.44 -32.07 6.13
C VAL A 105 -26.93 -32.24 5.94
N PHE A 106 -26.32 -31.57 4.96
CA PHE A 106 -24.86 -31.59 4.81
C PHE A 106 -24.15 -30.84 5.95
N GLN A 107 -24.67 -29.69 6.40
CA GLN A 107 -24.10 -28.94 7.52
C GLN A 107 -24.15 -29.69 8.86
N ASP A 108 -25.21 -30.45 9.12
CA ASP A 108 -25.39 -31.19 10.39
C ASP A 108 -24.57 -32.49 10.44
N HIS A 109 -24.18 -33.07 9.30
CA HIS A 109 -23.57 -34.41 9.25
C HIS A 109 -22.19 -34.52 8.57
N ALA A 110 -21.69 -33.50 7.86
CA ALA A 110 -20.40 -33.51 7.19
C ALA A 110 -19.50 -32.34 7.67
N PRO A 111 -18.61 -32.55 8.65
CA PRO A 111 -17.78 -31.48 9.23
C PRO A 111 -16.45 -31.22 8.48
N GLY A 112 -16.21 -31.90 7.36
CA GLY A 112 -15.05 -31.70 6.49
C GLY A 112 -15.42 -30.98 5.17
N PRO A 113 -14.52 -30.93 4.18
CA PRO A 113 -14.76 -30.23 2.91
C PRO A 113 -15.97 -30.78 2.14
N ILE A 114 -16.80 -29.88 1.59
CA ILE A 114 -18.00 -30.24 0.80
C ILE A 114 -18.01 -29.47 -0.52
N LEU A 115 -18.26 -30.18 -1.62
CA LEU A 115 -18.49 -29.60 -2.95
C LEU A 115 -19.84 -30.06 -3.51
N PHE A 116 -20.66 -29.10 -3.92
CA PHE A 116 -21.87 -29.31 -4.69
C PHE A 116 -21.59 -29.09 -6.19
N MET A 117 -22.02 -30.03 -7.02
CA MET A 117 -21.91 -29.97 -8.48
C MET A 117 -23.29 -30.19 -9.11
N LEU A 118 -23.91 -29.11 -9.59
CA LEU A 118 -25.32 -29.10 -9.99
C LEU A 118 -25.47 -28.89 -11.51
N GLU A 119 -26.07 -29.84 -12.21
CA GLU A 119 -26.55 -29.70 -13.59
C GLU A 119 -28.07 -29.51 -13.58
N CYS A 120 -28.53 -28.38 -14.09
CA CYS A 120 -29.86 -27.86 -13.82
C CYS A 120 -30.63 -27.63 -15.13
N ARG A 121 -31.60 -28.50 -15.40
CA ARG A 121 -32.53 -28.38 -16.54
C ARG A 121 -33.81 -27.67 -16.08
N HIS A 122 -34.05 -26.46 -16.56
CA HIS A 122 -35.28 -25.71 -16.25
C HIS A 122 -36.26 -25.69 -17.44
N ALA A 123 -37.54 -25.46 -17.18
CA ALA A 123 -38.55 -25.33 -18.24
C ALA A 123 -38.19 -24.22 -19.25
N PRO A 124 -38.45 -24.38 -20.57
CA PRO A 124 -38.07 -23.38 -21.57
C PRO A 124 -38.87 -22.08 -21.41
N ALA A 125 -38.16 -20.95 -21.31
CA ALA A 125 -38.75 -19.62 -21.16
C ALA A 125 -38.33 -18.71 -22.33
N PRO A 126 -38.94 -18.82 -23.53
CA PRO A 126 -38.52 -18.09 -24.75
C PRO A 126 -38.74 -16.57 -24.70
N HIS A 127 -39.19 -16.03 -23.56
CA HIS A 127 -39.37 -14.60 -23.29
C HIS A 127 -38.54 -14.13 -22.08
N ASP A 128 -37.74 -15.00 -21.48
CA ASP A 128 -36.82 -14.71 -20.37
C ASP A 128 -35.43 -15.31 -20.71
N PRO A 129 -34.55 -14.54 -21.38
CA PRO A 129 -33.21 -15.00 -21.72
C PRO A 129 -32.31 -15.16 -20.47
N PHE A 130 -32.72 -14.63 -19.32
CA PHE A 130 -31.99 -14.69 -18.05
C PHE A 130 -32.46 -15.83 -17.15
N ARG A 131 -33.39 -16.70 -17.60
CA ARG A 131 -33.94 -17.78 -16.77
C ARG A 131 -32.86 -18.71 -16.21
N SER A 132 -31.83 -19.06 -17.01
CA SER A 132 -30.71 -19.86 -16.54
C SER A 132 -29.87 -19.15 -15.47
N ALA A 133 -29.66 -17.84 -15.60
CA ALA A 133 -28.96 -17.04 -14.59
C ALA A 133 -29.79 -16.89 -13.30
N THR A 134 -31.12 -16.80 -13.41
CA THR A 134 -32.04 -16.78 -12.26
C THR A 134 -31.96 -18.11 -11.48
N VAL A 135 -31.93 -19.24 -12.19
CA VAL A 135 -31.74 -20.58 -11.59
C VAL A 135 -30.38 -20.70 -10.88
N VAL A 136 -29.30 -20.16 -11.45
CA VAL A 136 -27.98 -20.08 -10.79
C VAL A 136 -28.01 -19.17 -9.57
N GLY A 137 -28.73 -18.04 -9.62
CA GLY A 137 -28.90 -17.13 -8.48
C GLY A 137 -29.60 -17.79 -7.30
N ALA A 138 -30.75 -18.42 -7.54
CA ALA A 138 -31.51 -19.16 -6.54
C ALA A 138 -30.71 -20.30 -5.90
N ALA A 139 -29.92 -21.04 -6.69
CA ALA A 139 -29.01 -22.07 -6.14
C ALA A 139 -27.90 -21.48 -5.26
N LYS A 140 -27.28 -20.36 -5.67
CA LYS A 140 -26.26 -19.68 -4.88
C LYS A 140 -26.81 -19.10 -3.57
N GLU A 141 -28.07 -18.64 -3.57
CA GLU A 141 -28.77 -18.20 -2.37
C GLU A 141 -29.09 -19.38 -1.43
N ALA A 142 -29.66 -20.47 -1.95
CA ALA A 142 -30.02 -21.66 -1.18
C ALA A 142 -28.79 -22.38 -0.58
N VAL A 143 -27.68 -22.50 -1.32
CA VAL A 143 -26.43 -23.09 -0.81
C VAL A 143 -25.69 -22.12 0.12
N SER A 144 -25.81 -20.81 -0.10
CA SER A 144 -25.14 -19.75 0.66
C SER A 144 -23.65 -20.08 1.02
N PRO A 145 -22.75 -20.32 0.03
CA PRO A 145 -21.41 -20.89 0.25
C PRO A 145 -20.57 -20.26 1.38
N ALA A 146 -20.65 -18.94 1.56
CA ALA A 146 -19.91 -18.24 2.62
C ALA A 146 -20.45 -18.49 4.04
N ARG A 147 -21.71 -18.94 4.17
CA ARG A 147 -22.40 -19.27 5.43
C ARG A 147 -22.47 -20.77 5.70
N SER A 148 -22.59 -21.59 4.67
CA SER A 148 -22.63 -23.06 4.79
C SER A 148 -21.26 -23.71 4.78
N GLY A 149 -20.26 -23.04 4.18
CA GLY A 149 -18.93 -23.59 3.93
C GLY A 149 -18.83 -24.45 2.68
N ILE A 150 -19.96 -24.74 2.02
CA ILE A 150 -20.07 -25.64 0.86
C ILE A 150 -19.59 -24.91 -0.41
N GLU A 151 -18.60 -25.47 -1.09
CA GLU A 151 -18.18 -25.00 -2.42
C GLU A 151 -19.20 -25.40 -3.49
N LEU A 152 -19.44 -24.57 -4.51
CA LEU A 152 -20.50 -24.80 -5.50
C LEU A 152 -20.00 -24.60 -6.93
N LEU A 153 -20.24 -25.59 -7.77
CA LEU A 153 -20.19 -25.52 -9.24
C LEU A 153 -21.61 -25.79 -9.78
N ILE A 154 -22.12 -24.90 -10.64
CA ILE A 154 -23.47 -25.04 -11.21
C ILE A 154 -23.55 -24.64 -12.68
N ALA A 155 -24.20 -25.49 -13.47
CA ALA A 155 -24.53 -25.30 -14.88
C ALA A 155 -26.06 -25.32 -15.07
N ALA A 156 -26.63 -24.29 -15.69
CA ALA A 156 -28.08 -24.18 -15.91
C ALA A 156 -28.44 -24.00 -17.40
N ARG A 157 -29.43 -24.76 -17.87
CA ARG A 157 -29.93 -24.72 -19.26
C ARG A 157 -31.44 -25.01 -19.37
N PRO A 158 -32.09 -24.57 -20.46
CA PRO A 158 -33.43 -25.05 -20.81
C PRO A 158 -33.47 -26.56 -21.10
N SER A 159 -34.55 -27.24 -20.68
CA SER A 159 -34.82 -28.65 -20.99
C SER A 159 -35.25 -28.84 -22.46
N THR A 160 -34.64 -29.80 -23.16
CA THR A 160 -35.05 -30.20 -24.51
C THR A 160 -36.25 -31.16 -24.50
N GLN A 161 -37.04 -31.19 -25.59
CA GLN A 161 -38.13 -32.16 -25.77
C GLN A 161 -37.66 -33.53 -26.29
N GLU A 162 -36.38 -33.66 -26.66
CA GLU A 162 -35.78 -34.92 -27.10
C GLU A 162 -35.32 -35.76 -25.90
N ILE A 163 -35.38 -37.08 -26.04
CA ILE A 163 -34.88 -38.03 -25.04
C ILE A 163 -33.35 -37.91 -24.98
N GLU A 164 -32.81 -37.55 -23.81
CA GLU A 164 -31.36 -37.42 -23.62
C GLU A 164 -30.69 -38.80 -23.74
N THR A 165 -29.85 -38.94 -24.76
CA THR A 165 -29.14 -40.19 -25.13
C THR A 165 -27.62 -40.05 -25.03
N LYS A 166 -27.15 -38.96 -24.42
CA LYS A 166 -25.75 -38.61 -24.15
C LYS A 166 -25.69 -37.78 -22.86
N PRO A 167 -24.59 -37.81 -22.10
CA PRO A 167 -24.40 -36.91 -20.96
C PRO A 167 -24.49 -35.44 -21.35
N SER A 168 -24.81 -34.59 -20.39
CA SER A 168 -24.86 -33.13 -20.55
C SER A 168 -23.52 -32.51 -20.99
N PRO A 169 -23.50 -31.25 -21.47
CA PRO A 169 -22.24 -30.57 -21.81
C PRO A 169 -21.32 -30.40 -20.59
N PHE A 170 -21.89 -30.07 -19.42
CA PHE A 170 -21.14 -29.89 -18.18
C PHE A 170 -20.49 -31.19 -17.71
N THR A 171 -21.22 -32.30 -17.70
CA THR A 171 -20.65 -33.61 -17.35
C THR A 171 -19.57 -34.05 -18.31
N ARG A 172 -19.71 -33.78 -19.63
CA ARG A 172 -18.64 -34.09 -20.59
C ARG A 172 -17.37 -33.30 -20.27
N ALA A 173 -17.45 -31.97 -20.19
CA ALA A 173 -16.28 -31.15 -19.85
C ALA A 173 -15.66 -31.51 -18.48
N LEU A 174 -16.46 -31.95 -17.51
CA LEU A 174 -15.99 -32.50 -16.23
C LEU A 174 -15.22 -33.82 -16.40
N ILE A 175 -15.75 -34.78 -17.15
CA ILE A 175 -15.09 -36.07 -17.41
C ILE A 175 -13.82 -35.87 -18.24
N ASP A 176 -13.89 -35.06 -19.30
CA ASP A 176 -12.75 -34.73 -20.16
C ASP A 176 -11.65 -34.03 -19.33
N ALA A 177 -11.99 -33.05 -18.49
CA ALA A 177 -11.02 -32.40 -17.60
C ALA A 177 -10.47 -33.32 -16.49
N LEU A 178 -11.21 -34.35 -16.07
CA LEU A 178 -10.70 -35.39 -15.16
C LEU A 178 -9.76 -36.37 -15.87
N ASP A 179 -10.02 -36.72 -17.12
CA ASP A 179 -9.18 -37.62 -17.93
C ASP A 179 -7.90 -36.93 -18.45
N GLU A 180 -7.92 -35.61 -18.64
CA GLU A 180 -6.76 -34.79 -18.99
C GLU A 180 -5.87 -34.39 -17.78
N SER A 181 -6.29 -34.64 -16.55
CA SER A 181 -5.55 -34.20 -15.35
C SER A 181 -4.60 -35.26 -14.83
N ASP A 182 -3.30 -34.94 -14.77
CA ASP A 182 -2.29 -35.79 -14.13
C ASP A 182 -2.43 -35.73 -12.60
N ALA A 183 -2.59 -36.92 -12.00
CA ALA A 183 -2.77 -37.10 -10.56
C ALA A 183 -1.60 -36.60 -9.71
N GLN A 184 -0.42 -36.32 -10.28
CA GLN A 184 0.70 -35.70 -9.57
C GLN A 184 0.42 -34.25 -9.15
N PHE A 185 -0.42 -33.52 -9.90
CA PHE A 185 -0.72 -32.09 -9.67
C PHE A 185 -2.10 -31.85 -9.05
N GLY A 186 -2.91 -32.91 -8.90
CA GLY A 186 -4.28 -32.82 -8.44
C GLY A 186 -5.20 -32.01 -9.37
N LEU A 187 -6.43 -31.76 -8.91
CA LEU A 187 -7.39 -30.90 -9.59
C LEU A 187 -8.34 -30.27 -8.57
N LEU A 188 -8.25 -28.95 -8.35
CA LEU A 188 -9.20 -28.23 -7.50
C LEU A 188 -10.49 -27.88 -8.25
N ALA A 189 -11.61 -27.75 -7.53
CA ALA A 189 -12.90 -27.35 -8.08
C ALA A 189 -12.84 -25.99 -8.82
N ARG A 190 -12.08 -25.02 -8.27
CA ARG A 190 -11.77 -23.76 -8.95
C ARG A 190 -10.99 -23.99 -10.25
N SER A 191 -9.94 -24.82 -10.23
CA SER A 191 -9.10 -25.10 -11.40
C SER A 191 -9.88 -25.79 -12.53
N LEU A 192 -10.85 -26.65 -12.18
CA LEU A 192 -11.82 -27.19 -13.12
C LEU A 192 -12.65 -26.06 -13.75
N TYR A 193 -13.27 -25.19 -12.95
CA TYR A 193 -14.10 -24.07 -13.45
C TYR A 193 -13.34 -23.20 -14.46
N GLU A 194 -12.13 -22.77 -14.11
CA GLU A 194 -11.30 -21.92 -14.99
C GLU A 194 -10.92 -22.63 -16.30
N ARG A 195 -10.79 -23.97 -16.30
CA ARG A 195 -10.49 -24.77 -17.51
C ARG A 195 -11.70 -24.94 -18.42
N VAL A 196 -12.90 -25.18 -17.86
CA VAL A 196 -14.09 -25.57 -18.66
C VAL A 196 -15.03 -24.42 -19.02
N LYS A 197 -14.94 -23.26 -18.34
CA LYS A 197 -15.83 -22.11 -18.58
C LYS A 197 -15.92 -21.70 -20.05
N ASP A 198 -14.79 -21.69 -20.77
CA ASP A 198 -14.70 -21.21 -22.15
C ASP A 198 -15.20 -22.25 -23.18
N GLU A 199 -15.25 -23.53 -22.80
CA GLU A 199 -15.81 -24.62 -23.62
C GLU A 199 -17.33 -24.77 -23.43
N LEU A 200 -17.83 -24.39 -22.24
CA LEU A 200 -19.25 -24.36 -21.90
C LEU A 200 -19.94 -23.06 -22.35
N LEU A 201 -19.22 -21.96 -22.51
CA LEU A 201 -19.74 -20.71 -23.09
C LEU A 201 -20.40 -20.96 -24.46
N GLY A 202 -21.66 -20.55 -24.59
CA GLY A 202 -22.48 -20.79 -25.79
C GLY A 202 -23.09 -22.19 -25.91
N ARG A 203 -22.69 -23.16 -25.06
CA ARG A 203 -23.34 -24.48 -24.95
C ARG A 203 -24.25 -24.60 -23.73
N VAL A 204 -23.91 -23.91 -22.65
CA VAL A 204 -24.70 -23.76 -21.42
C VAL A 204 -24.98 -22.27 -21.22
N PRO A 205 -26.24 -21.80 -21.17
CA PRO A 205 -26.54 -20.37 -21.08
C PRO A 205 -26.12 -19.69 -19.76
N CYS A 206 -25.93 -20.45 -18.67
CA CYS A 206 -25.27 -19.94 -17.47
C CYS A 206 -24.46 -21.04 -16.78
N PHE A 207 -23.19 -20.78 -16.48
CA PHE A 207 -22.29 -21.63 -15.71
C PHE A 207 -21.55 -20.77 -14.68
N ALA A 208 -21.40 -21.25 -13.45
CA ALA A 208 -20.81 -20.46 -12.38
C ALA A 208 -20.15 -21.31 -11.27
N HIS A 209 -19.14 -20.72 -10.65
CA HIS A 209 -18.52 -21.17 -9.41
C HIS A 209 -18.89 -20.24 -8.23
N ALA A 210 -18.80 -20.76 -7.01
CA ALA A 210 -18.74 -20.00 -5.76
C ALA A 210 -17.94 -20.78 -4.70
N ARG A 211 -17.04 -20.09 -3.99
CA ARG A 211 -16.09 -20.70 -3.04
C ARG A 211 -16.77 -21.06 -1.71
N GLY A 212 -16.45 -22.24 -1.17
CA GLY A 212 -16.73 -22.63 0.21
C GLY A 212 -15.67 -22.12 1.19
N TRP A 213 -15.63 -22.64 2.41
CA TRP A 213 -14.59 -22.29 3.40
C TRP A 213 -13.23 -22.96 3.13
N THR A 214 -13.26 -24.17 2.55
CA THR A 214 -12.08 -24.98 2.20
C THR A 214 -12.11 -25.29 0.71
N PRO A 215 -11.05 -25.03 -0.08
CA PRO A 215 -11.00 -25.42 -1.49
C PRO A 215 -11.08 -26.94 -1.63
N PHE A 216 -12.03 -27.44 -2.42
CA PHE A 216 -12.26 -28.86 -2.61
C PHE A 216 -11.42 -29.42 -3.76
N ALA A 217 -10.72 -30.52 -3.51
CA ALA A 217 -10.02 -31.27 -4.54
C ALA A 217 -10.95 -32.30 -5.19
N LEU A 218 -10.97 -32.39 -6.52
CA LEU A 218 -11.57 -33.52 -7.25
C LEU A 218 -10.57 -34.67 -7.37
N ILE A 219 -9.32 -34.35 -7.71
CA ILE A 219 -8.16 -35.26 -7.61
C ILE A 219 -7.26 -34.69 -6.51
N PRO A 220 -6.92 -35.45 -5.45
CA PRO A 220 -6.14 -34.96 -4.31
C PRO A 220 -4.66 -34.77 -4.68
N LEU A 221 -3.97 -33.89 -3.95
CA LEU A 221 -2.52 -33.73 -4.04
C LEU A 221 -1.80 -34.85 -3.25
N PRO A 222 -0.65 -35.36 -3.72
CA PRO A 222 0.11 -36.38 -3.01
C PRO A 222 0.78 -35.82 -1.74
N GLU A 223 0.56 -36.50 -0.60
CA GLU A 223 1.21 -36.16 0.66
C GLU A 223 2.72 -36.48 0.62
N SER A 224 3.56 -35.44 0.70
CA SER A 224 5.04 -35.45 0.78
C SER A 224 5.86 -35.84 -0.47
N GLY A 225 6.03 -34.84 -1.33
CA GLY A 225 7.28 -34.39 -1.99
C GLY A 225 8.49 -35.33 -2.21
N GLU A 226 8.74 -35.64 -3.49
CA GLU A 226 10.04 -35.49 -4.17
C GLU A 226 9.77 -35.57 -5.70
N SER A 227 10.19 -34.58 -6.51
CA SER A 227 10.10 -34.69 -7.98
C SER A 227 11.28 -35.50 -8.51
N ALA A 228 10.99 -36.53 -9.32
CA ALA A 228 12.03 -37.43 -9.83
C ALA A 228 13.03 -36.74 -10.78
N ASP A 229 12.61 -35.65 -11.41
CA ASP A 229 13.46 -34.74 -12.19
C ASP A 229 13.52 -33.36 -11.49
N GLY A 230 14.74 -32.82 -11.40
CA GLY A 230 15.08 -31.68 -10.53
C GLY A 230 14.92 -30.31 -11.17
N GLU A 231 13.78 -30.02 -11.79
CA GLU A 231 13.44 -28.64 -12.23
C GLU A 231 12.60 -27.91 -11.16
N PRO A 232 12.82 -26.61 -10.92
CA PRO A 232 12.05 -25.86 -9.93
C PRO A 232 10.62 -25.60 -10.42
N MET A 233 9.63 -25.91 -9.59
CA MET A 233 8.22 -25.58 -9.86
C MET A 233 8.06 -24.08 -10.15
N VAL A 234 7.44 -23.78 -11.30
CA VAL A 234 6.92 -22.45 -11.62
C VAL A 234 5.42 -22.43 -11.33
N ASP A 235 4.98 -21.31 -10.77
CA ASP A 235 3.59 -20.86 -10.60
C ASP A 235 2.81 -21.29 -9.33
N GLY A 236 2.08 -20.31 -8.79
CA GLY A 236 0.94 -20.39 -7.86
C GLY A 236 1.05 -21.09 -6.50
N ALA A 237 1.45 -22.36 -6.47
CA ALA A 237 0.85 -23.33 -5.52
C ALA A 237 1.48 -23.40 -4.12
N THR A 238 2.79 -23.15 -3.98
CA THR A 238 3.55 -23.55 -2.77
C THR A 238 3.10 -22.85 -1.49
N GLY A 239 2.77 -21.55 -1.53
CA GLY A 239 2.36 -20.79 -0.35
C GLY A 239 1.02 -21.23 0.26
N TRP A 240 0.15 -21.89 -0.51
CA TRP A 240 -1.17 -22.33 -0.02
C TRP A 240 -1.08 -23.63 0.80
N ALA A 241 -0.12 -24.51 0.49
CA ALA A 241 0.06 -25.77 1.21
C ALA A 241 0.54 -25.53 2.65
N GLU A 242 1.47 -24.59 2.86
CA GLU A 242 1.96 -24.23 4.20
C GLU A 242 0.87 -23.55 5.04
N ALA A 243 0.09 -22.62 4.46
CA ALA A 243 -1.00 -21.95 5.16
C ALA A 243 -2.08 -22.94 5.66
N ILE A 244 -2.46 -23.92 4.84
CA ILE A 244 -3.42 -24.97 5.21
C ILE A 244 -2.84 -25.88 6.30
N ALA A 245 -1.56 -26.24 6.23
CA ALA A 245 -0.91 -27.10 7.21
C ALA A 245 -0.75 -26.44 8.60
N ASN A 246 -0.56 -25.11 8.64
CA ASN A 246 -0.34 -24.37 9.89
C ASN A 246 -1.63 -24.02 10.66
N GLY A 247 -2.81 -24.26 10.08
CA GLY A 247 -4.10 -23.97 10.72
C GLY A 247 -4.38 -22.46 10.87
N GLU A 248 -3.70 -21.62 10.09
CA GLU A 248 -3.89 -20.17 10.10
C GLU A 248 -5.24 -19.84 9.47
N ARG A 249 -6.04 -18.99 10.15
CA ARG A 249 -7.09 -18.25 9.45
C ARG A 249 -6.37 -17.28 8.52
N LEU A 250 -6.47 -17.51 7.22
CA LEU A 250 -6.12 -16.54 6.21
C LEU A 250 -6.90 -15.25 6.49
N ASP A 251 -6.20 -14.20 6.91
CA ASP A 251 -6.75 -12.85 7.03
C ASP A 251 -7.33 -12.40 5.67
N GLU A 252 -8.30 -11.50 5.70
CA GLU A 252 -9.18 -11.19 4.56
C GLU A 252 -8.42 -10.68 3.32
N VAL A 253 -8.06 -11.60 2.42
CA VAL A 253 -7.85 -11.29 1.00
C VAL A 253 -9.21 -10.84 0.46
N THR A 254 -9.34 -9.52 0.29
CA THR A 254 -10.54 -8.86 -0.23
C THR A 254 -10.97 -9.45 -1.57
N LEU A 255 -12.28 -9.39 -1.85
CA LEU A 255 -12.88 -9.83 -3.12
C LEU A 255 -12.55 -8.86 -4.28
N GLU A 256 -11.27 -8.73 -4.58
CA GLU A 256 -10.80 -8.08 -5.80
C GLU A 256 -10.93 -9.05 -6.97
N SER A 257 -11.35 -8.54 -8.13
CA SER A 257 -11.28 -9.32 -9.36
C SER A 257 -9.81 -9.41 -9.77
N GLU A 258 -9.26 -10.62 -9.86
CA GLU A 258 -7.89 -10.86 -10.33
C GLU A 258 -7.67 -10.24 -11.74
N ALA A 259 -8.74 -10.07 -12.54
CA ALA A 259 -8.71 -9.31 -13.79
C ALA A 259 -8.64 -7.78 -13.57
N ALA A 260 -9.40 -7.22 -12.61
CA ALA A 260 -9.29 -5.81 -12.24
C ALA A 260 -7.91 -5.48 -11.65
N GLU A 261 -7.36 -6.34 -10.77
CA GLU A 261 -5.97 -6.25 -10.33
C GLU A 261 -5.01 -6.29 -11.51
N ALA A 262 -5.17 -7.24 -12.45
CA ALA A 262 -4.30 -7.32 -13.63
C ALA A 262 -4.38 -6.08 -14.54
N LEU A 263 -5.55 -5.43 -14.63
CA LEU A 263 -5.75 -4.16 -15.33
C LEU A 263 -5.01 -3.01 -14.61
N LEU A 264 -5.21 -2.85 -13.30
CA LEU A 264 -4.63 -1.74 -12.53
C LEU A 264 -3.13 -1.92 -12.26
N ALA A 265 -2.64 -3.14 -12.09
CA ALA A 265 -1.22 -3.47 -11.92
C ALA A 265 -0.38 -3.06 -13.14
N GLY A 266 -0.97 -3.02 -14.35
CA GLY A 266 -0.31 -2.47 -15.54
C GLY A 266 0.15 -1.01 -15.39
N LEU A 267 -0.47 -0.24 -14.49
CA LEU A 267 -0.13 1.16 -14.20
C LEU A 267 1.05 1.30 -13.21
N SER A 268 1.43 0.24 -12.49
CA SER A 268 2.18 0.36 -11.22
C SER A 268 3.71 0.56 -11.35
N LYS A 269 4.19 1.23 -12.42
CA LYS A 269 5.59 1.63 -12.57
C LYS A 269 5.79 3.14 -12.33
N PRO A 270 6.10 3.57 -11.10
CA PRO A 270 6.75 4.86 -10.89
C PRO A 270 8.14 4.87 -11.55
N LEU A 271 8.64 6.06 -11.88
CA LEU A 271 9.96 6.25 -12.48
C LEU A 271 11.07 5.77 -11.54
N SER A 272 11.69 4.63 -11.85
CA SER A 272 13.02 4.31 -11.36
C SER A 272 14.00 5.35 -11.88
N ARG A 273 14.42 6.27 -11.02
CA ARG A 273 15.63 7.08 -11.28
C ARG A 273 16.81 6.11 -11.38
N ASP A 274 17.57 6.20 -12.46
CA ASP A 274 18.79 5.41 -12.61
C ASP A 274 19.82 5.82 -11.54
N VAL A 275 19.87 5.04 -10.46
CA VAL A 275 20.98 5.05 -9.53
C VAL A 275 21.98 4.03 -10.05
N HIS A 276 23.09 4.50 -10.62
CA HIS A 276 24.26 3.66 -10.83
C HIS A 276 24.81 3.23 -9.47
N VAL A 277 24.39 2.05 -9.02
CA VAL A 277 25.09 1.30 -7.98
C VAL A 277 26.27 0.63 -8.66
N GLU A 278 27.49 1.13 -8.40
CA GLU A 278 28.69 0.37 -8.75
C GLU A 278 28.65 -0.99 -8.03
N ALA A 279 28.91 -2.07 -8.76
CA ALA A 279 28.83 -3.43 -8.25
C ALA A 279 30.02 -3.75 -7.32
N VAL A 280 29.95 -3.27 -6.08
CA VAL A 280 30.85 -3.71 -5.00
C VAL A 280 30.58 -5.19 -4.74
N ALA A 281 31.57 -6.03 -5.07
CA ALA A 281 31.49 -7.46 -4.83
C ALA A 281 31.31 -7.75 -3.32
N PRO A 282 30.46 -8.72 -2.93
CA PRO A 282 30.26 -9.06 -1.53
C PRO A 282 31.58 -9.57 -0.92
N PRO A 283 31.91 -9.21 0.34
CA PRO A 283 33.07 -9.77 1.02
C PRO A 283 32.88 -11.28 1.22
N PRO A 284 33.96 -12.08 1.21
CA PRO A 284 33.87 -13.51 1.47
C PRO A 284 33.32 -13.77 2.88
N LEU A 285 32.29 -14.62 2.96
CA LEU A 285 31.68 -15.02 4.23
C LEU A 285 32.67 -15.87 5.05
N ASP A 286 32.99 -15.43 6.25
CA ASP A 286 33.81 -16.17 7.21
C ASP A 286 32.97 -17.30 7.86
N PRO A 287 33.34 -18.58 7.72
CA PRO A 287 32.57 -19.69 8.30
C PRO A 287 32.56 -19.73 9.84
N SER A 288 33.38 -18.93 10.53
CA SER A 288 33.59 -19.04 11.99
C SER A 288 32.52 -18.35 12.86
N LEU A 289 31.53 -17.68 12.27
CA LEU A 289 30.50 -16.93 13.02
C LEU A 289 29.19 -17.69 13.30
N TYR A 290 29.02 -18.92 12.80
CA TYR A 290 27.85 -19.76 13.12
C TYR A 290 28.13 -20.72 14.29
N HIS A 291 28.25 -20.16 15.49
CA HIS A 291 28.08 -20.91 16.74
C HIS A 291 26.74 -20.51 17.39
N ALA A 292 25.72 -21.34 17.17
CA ALA A 292 24.47 -21.23 17.92
C ALA A 292 24.74 -21.47 19.42
N PRO A 293 24.25 -20.61 20.34
CA PRO A 293 24.23 -20.94 21.75
C PRO A 293 23.24 -22.11 21.98
N PRO A 294 23.51 -23.00 22.95
CA PRO A 294 22.57 -24.07 23.30
C PRO A 294 21.28 -23.48 23.90
N SER A 295 20.19 -24.22 23.78
CA SER A 295 18.90 -23.88 24.40
C SER A 295 19.03 -23.73 25.92
N VAL A 296 18.49 -22.64 26.45
CA VAL A 296 18.36 -22.40 27.89
C VAL A 296 16.88 -22.43 28.24
N ASP A 297 16.46 -23.52 28.89
CA ASP A 297 15.09 -23.65 29.40
C ASP A 297 14.87 -22.63 30.53
N VAL A 298 14.05 -21.60 30.28
CA VAL A 298 13.64 -20.64 31.30
C VAL A 298 12.49 -21.24 32.12
N VAL A 299 12.84 -22.19 32.98
CA VAL A 299 11.96 -22.66 34.06
C VAL A 299 11.89 -21.56 35.12
N LEU A 300 10.72 -20.96 35.30
CA LEU A 300 10.45 -20.07 36.43
C LEU A 300 10.41 -20.89 37.73
N GLN A 301 11.39 -20.68 38.61
CA GLN A 301 11.40 -21.20 39.98
C GLN A 301 11.45 -20.06 41.00
N ASP A 302 10.28 -19.53 41.36
CA ASP A 302 10.06 -18.92 42.67
C ASP A 302 10.05 -20.03 43.73
N ALA A 303 11.13 -20.17 44.51
CA ALA A 303 11.20 -21.19 45.55
C ALA A 303 12.19 -20.88 46.70
N LEU A 304 11.78 -20.02 47.65
CA LEU A 304 12.13 -20.19 49.07
C LEU A 304 10.99 -19.64 49.97
N SER A 305 10.43 -20.36 50.95
CA SER A 305 10.49 -21.81 51.26
C SER A 305 9.53 -22.12 52.42
N SER A 306 8.65 -23.14 52.30
CA SER A 306 8.34 -24.10 53.39
C SER A 306 7.19 -25.08 53.06
N ASP A 307 7.56 -26.28 52.60
CA ASP A 307 7.13 -27.58 53.14
C ASP A 307 5.76 -27.71 53.85
N ARG A 308 4.70 -28.14 53.12
CA ARG A 308 4.22 -29.56 53.15
C ARG A 308 2.84 -29.79 52.51
N GLU A 309 2.79 -30.85 51.71
CA GLU A 309 1.62 -31.58 51.17
C GLU A 309 1.07 -32.62 52.19
N PRO A 310 0.00 -33.42 51.92
CA PRO A 310 -0.96 -33.41 50.78
C PRO A 310 -2.46 -33.68 51.18
N VAL A 311 -3.30 -33.95 50.15
CA VAL A 311 -4.53 -34.79 50.14
C VAL A 311 -5.92 -34.13 50.33
N ASP A 312 -6.81 -34.50 49.39
CA ASP A 312 -8.29 -34.49 49.32
C ASP A 312 -9.16 -33.97 50.49
N THR A 313 -10.31 -33.38 50.12
CA THR A 313 -11.61 -33.95 50.57
C THR A 313 -12.83 -33.52 49.73
N LEU A 314 -13.57 -34.50 49.21
CA LEU A 314 -14.99 -34.38 48.89
C LEU A 314 -15.81 -35.12 49.97
N ARG A 315 -16.67 -34.42 50.74
CA ARG A 315 -18.05 -34.85 51.14
C ARG A 315 -18.73 -34.05 52.27
N SER A 316 -19.77 -33.30 51.88
CA SER A 316 -21.17 -33.39 52.36
C SER A 316 -21.61 -33.16 53.83
N LEU A 317 -22.72 -32.40 53.95
CA LEU A 317 -23.82 -32.45 54.97
C LEU A 317 -23.55 -31.87 56.39
N PRO A 318 -24.61 -31.50 57.19
CA PRO A 318 -26.06 -31.56 56.92
C PRO A 318 -26.89 -30.26 57.12
N ILE A 319 -28.16 -30.34 56.69
CA ILE A 319 -29.32 -29.42 56.86
C ILE A 319 -29.89 -29.59 58.30
N PRO A 320 -30.44 -28.58 59.06
CA PRO A 320 -31.79 -28.03 58.74
C PRO A 320 -32.28 -26.64 59.28
N ALA A 321 -33.42 -26.22 58.70
CA ALA A 321 -34.63 -25.63 59.34
C ALA A 321 -34.95 -24.10 59.34
N VAL A 322 -35.93 -23.74 58.48
CA VAL A 322 -37.19 -22.98 58.76
C VAL A 322 -37.18 -21.47 59.11
N GLY A 323 -38.01 -20.69 58.38
CA GLY A 323 -38.53 -19.35 58.78
C GLY A 323 -38.77 -18.38 57.60
N MET A 324 -39.86 -18.50 56.82
CA MET A 324 -41.18 -17.84 57.01
C MET A 324 -41.14 -16.30 57.23
N GLY A 325 -41.69 -15.50 56.29
CA GLY A 325 -41.90 -14.05 56.50
C GLY A 325 -42.24 -13.19 55.26
N GLN A 326 -43.52 -13.04 54.94
CA GLN A 326 -44.13 -12.05 54.02
C GLN A 326 -45.20 -11.26 54.83
N PRO A 327 -45.90 -10.21 54.32
CA PRO A 327 -45.53 -9.05 53.49
C PRO A 327 -46.05 -7.71 54.13
N LEU A 328 -46.43 -6.69 53.33
CA LEU A 328 -47.33 -5.54 53.66
C LEU A 328 -46.77 -4.38 54.52
N SER A 329 -47.29 -3.13 54.50
CA SER A 329 -48.04 -2.37 53.47
C SER A 329 -48.29 -0.89 53.84
N ALA A 330 -48.20 0.01 52.84
CA ALA A 330 -49.10 1.17 52.57
C ALA A 330 -49.33 2.32 53.59
N THR A 331 -49.85 3.44 53.03
CA THR A 331 -50.37 4.68 53.67
C THR A 331 -49.31 5.63 54.29
N GLY A 332 -49.45 6.96 54.22
CA GLY A 332 -50.43 7.76 53.45
C GLY A 332 -50.43 9.27 53.81
N ALA A 333 -51.26 10.04 53.08
CA ALA A 333 -51.74 11.40 53.39
C ALA A 333 -50.75 12.60 53.41
N SER A 334 -50.93 13.49 52.42
CA SER A 334 -50.82 14.97 52.55
C SER A 334 -52.04 15.51 53.36
N PRO A 335 -52.26 16.83 53.66
CA PRO A 335 -51.90 18.02 52.84
C PRO A 335 -51.64 19.39 53.55
N SER A 336 -51.33 20.42 52.73
CA SER A 336 -51.67 21.86 52.92
C SER A 336 -50.97 22.65 54.07
N SER A 337 -51.04 24.00 54.18
CA SER A 337 -51.80 25.05 53.46
C SER A 337 -51.14 26.46 53.57
N VAL A 338 -51.50 27.41 52.68
CA VAL A 338 -51.57 28.91 52.87
C VAL A 338 -50.27 29.67 53.27
N ALA A 339 -49.70 30.69 52.60
CA ALA A 339 -50.07 31.71 51.58
C ALA A 339 -50.50 33.12 52.11
N THR A 340 -49.82 34.20 51.65
CA THR A 340 -50.34 35.60 51.47
C THR A 340 -49.33 36.49 50.70
N GLY A 341 -49.81 37.38 49.80
CA GLY A 341 -49.07 38.52 49.19
C GLY A 341 -49.62 39.87 49.72
N PRO A 342 -49.76 40.99 48.93
CA PRO A 342 -49.35 41.31 47.53
C PRO A 342 -48.15 42.32 47.53
N THR A 343 -47.92 43.44 46.79
CA THR A 343 -48.58 44.39 45.82
C THR A 343 -47.46 45.07 44.96
N THR A 344 -47.48 45.22 43.63
CA THR A 344 -48.21 46.13 42.67
C THR A 344 -47.96 47.65 42.82
N PRO A 345 -48.02 48.51 41.74
CA PRO A 345 -48.15 48.30 40.27
C PRO A 345 -47.31 49.27 39.35
N ARG A 346 -47.61 49.29 38.01
CA ARG A 346 -47.40 50.37 36.99
C ARG A 346 -46.01 50.56 36.32
N ASP A 347 -45.85 51.19 35.14
CA ASP A 347 -46.66 51.41 33.89
C ASP A 347 -45.73 52.06 32.80
N GLY A 348 -46.04 51.94 31.49
CA GLY A 348 -45.44 52.76 30.39
C GLY A 348 -44.12 52.22 29.76
N MET A 349 -43.87 52.04 28.44
CA MET A 349 -44.51 52.34 27.13
C MET A 349 -43.98 53.59 26.36
N LEU A 350 -43.64 53.41 25.05
CA LEU A 350 -43.28 54.40 23.99
C LEU A 350 -41.86 55.03 24.04
N LEU A 351 -41.15 55.46 22.96
CA LEU A 351 -41.18 55.28 21.47
C LEU A 351 -39.79 55.70 20.85
N PRO A 352 -39.43 55.31 19.60
CA PRO A 352 -38.26 55.79 18.79
C PRO A 352 -38.67 57.02 17.88
N PRO A 353 -37.94 57.57 16.84
CA PRO A 353 -37.04 56.95 15.83
C PRO A 353 -35.89 57.84 15.19
N ASN A 354 -35.41 57.43 13.99
CA ASN A 354 -34.65 58.17 12.93
C ASN A 354 -33.11 58.31 12.98
N ALA A 355 -32.37 58.52 11.86
CA ALA A 355 -32.47 58.07 10.44
C ALA A 355 -31.26 58.56 9.59
N VAL A 356 -30.99 57.93 8.43
CA VAL A 356 -30.15 58.38 7.27
C VAL A 356 -28.61 58.49 7.45
N GLY A 357 -27.83 57.97 6.49
CA GLY A 357 -26.47 58.47 6.20
C GLY A 357 -25.46 57.47 5.58
N ALA A 358 -25.11 57.63 4.30
CA ALA A 358 -23.96 56.98 3.63
C ALA A 358 -23.69 57.65 2.26
N PRO A 359 -22.51 57.48 1.62
CA PRO A 359 -21.13 57.41 2.14
C PRO A 359 -20.32 58.68 1.74
N PRO A 360 -18.99 58.77 1.95
CA PRO A 360 -18.08 58.59 0.82
C PRO A 360 -16.68 58.01 1.16
N ALA A 361 -15.85 57.80 0.13
CA ALA A 361 -14.44 57.35 0.22
C ALA A 361 -13.43 58.51 0.37
N PRO A 362 -12.17 58.26 0.77
CA PRO A 362 -11.12 59.28 0.88
C PRO A 362 -10.30 59.49 -0.41
N ALA A 363 -9.87 60.74 -0.63
CA ALA A 363 -8.78 61.12 -1.54
C ALA A 363 -7.43 61.12 -0.76
N SER A 364 -6.22 61.29 -1.33
CA SER A 364 -5.81 62.28 -2.34
C SER A 364 -4.56 61.88 -3.17
N ILE A 365 -4.31 62.66 -4.23
CA ILE A 365 -3.36 62.41 -5.32
C ILE A 365 -2.17 63.39 -5.27
N VAL A 366 -0.96 62.95 -5.65
CA VAL A 366 0.08 63.81 -6.28
C VAL A 366 0.76 63.10 -7.48
N THR A 367 0.08 63.16 -8.62
CA THR A 367 0.57 63.32 -10.02
C THR A 367 2.00 62.90 -10.44
N ARG A 368 2.09 61.89 -11.35
CA ARG A 368 2.44 61.94 -12.81
C ARG A 368 3.59 62.85 -13.33
N PRO A 369 4.23 62.57 -14.51
CA PRO A 369 3.71 61.80 -15.67
C PRO A 369 4.67 60.78 -16.34
N ASP A 370 4.19 60.17 -17.44
CA ASP A 370 4.81 59.16 -18.30
C ASP A 370 5.87 59.69 -19.30
N VAL A 371 6.69 58.80 -19.90
CA VAL A 371 7.09 58.73 -21.35
C VAL A 371 8.17 57.64 -21.60
N LEU A 372 8.22 57.07 -22.82
CA LEU A 372 9.21 56.07 -23.30
C LEU A 372 9.96 56.58 -24.58
N PRO A 373 10.97 55.88 -25.13
CA PRO A 373 12.30 56.43 -25.46
C PRO A 373 12.41 57.07 -26.87
N PRO A 374 13.57 57.66 -27.27
CA PRO A 374 14.58 56.87 -28.00
C PRO A 374 16.07 57.36 -27.96
N SER A 375 16.94 56.57 -28.60
CA SER A 375 18.13 56.99 -29.41
C SER A 375 19.51 57.39 -28.83
N ILE A 376 20.51 56.60 -29.26
CA ILE A 376 21.78 56.99 -29.96
C ILE A 376 22.99 57.54 -29.17
N SER A 377 24.15 56.91 -29.41
CA SER A 377 25.52 57.28 -28.98
C SER A 377 26.20 58.31 -29.90
N PRO A 378 27.40 58.82 -29.53
CA PRO A 378 28.52 58.68 -30.50
C PRO A 378 29.95 58.52 -29.91
N VAL A 379 30.75 57.62 -30.54
CA VAL A 379 32.06 57.86 -31.24
C VAL A 379 33.27 58.38 -30.40
N THR A 380 34.53 57.90 -30.54
CA THR A 380 35.35 57.77 -31.77
C THR A 380 36.35 56.58 -31.81
N SER A 381 36.61 56.07 -33.02
CA SER A 381 37.64 55.08 -33.42
C SER A 381 38.95 55.77 -33.93
N PRO A 382 40.00 55.10 -34.48
CA PRO A 382 39.95 54.38 -35.78
C PRO A 382 40.82 53.10 -35.91
N SER A 383 40.76 52.44 -37.08
CA SER A 383 41.48 51.21 -37.49
C SER A 383 42.42 51.48 -38.70
N PRO A 384 43.21 50.53 -39.28
CA PRO A 384 42.64 49.52 -40.22
C PRO A 384 43.39 48.16 -40.43
N ASN A 385 42.65 47.13 -40.88
CA ASN A 385 42.92 46.05 -41.89
C ASN A 385 44.27 45.25 -41.91
N VAL A 386 44.40 44.00 -42.40
CA VAL A 386 43.66 43.20 -43.43
C VAL A 386 43.56 41.70 -43.03
N VAL A 387 42.33 41.14 -43.07
CA VAL A 387 41.78 39.88 -43.69
C VAL A 387 42.81 38.77 -44.13
N ILE A 388 42.57 37.42 -44.11
CA ILE A 388 41.42 36.60 -44.58
C ILE A 388 41.36 35.14 -44.01
N ASP A 389 40.13 34.61 -43.90
CA ASP A 389 39.58 33.25 -44.19
C ASP A 389 39.75 31.95 -43.35
N GLU A 390 38.73 31.10 -43.57
CA GLU A 390 38.15 29.95 -42.83
C GLU A 390 38.31 28.61 -43.65
N PRO A 391 37.60 27.45 -43.43
CA PRO A 391 36.52 27.09 -42.49
C PRO A 391 36.61 25.72 -41.72
N GLN A 392 35.84 25.68 -40.62
CA GLN A 392 34.99 24.60 -40.03
C GLN A 392 35.23 23.08 -40.18
N ALA A 393 34.97 22.37 -39.08
CA ALA A 393 34.39 21.01 -39.03
C ALA A 393 33.52 20.85 -37.75
N SER A 394 32.61 19.87 -37.68
CA SER A 394 31.60 19.74 -36.59
C SER A 394 31.35 18.30 -36.12
N SER A 395 30.70 18.16 -34.94
CA SER A 395 29.89 17.04 -34.40
C SER A 395 30.33 15.58 -34.62
N ALA A 396 30.31 14.78 -33.54
CA ALA A 396 30.47 13.32 -33.55
C ALA A 396 29.43 12.64 -32.61
N VAL A 397 29.46 11.29 -32.55
CA VAL A 397 28.66 10.39 -31.65
C VAL A 397 27.22 10.11 -32.15
N PRO A 398 26.68 8.86 -32.13
CA PRO A 398 27.30 7.53 -32.30
C PRO A 398 26.48 6.53 -33.18
N ILE A 399 27.05 5.39 -33.61
CA ILE A 399 26.34 4.10 -33.83
C ILE A 399 27.30 2.93 -33.48
N SER A 400 26.76 1.85 -32.89
CA SER A 400 27.46 0.59 -32.54
C SER A 400 26.81 -0.61 -33.23
N ILE A 401 27.60 -1.61 -33.67
CA ILE A 401 27.18 -3.00 -33.96
C ILE A 401 28.35 -3.94 -33.58
N GLU A 402 28.05 -5.15 -33.10
CA GLU A 402 29.03 -6.07 -32.48
C GLU A 402 29.40 -7.32 -33.32
N VAL A 403 30.61 -7.80 -33.03
CA VAL A 403 31.17 -9.17 -33.04
C VAL A 403 30.15 -10.32 -33.24
N PRO A 404 30.40 -11.28 -34.16
CA PRO A 404 30.80 -12.62 -33.67
C PRO A 404 31.82 -13.42 -34.52
N VAL A 405 32.52 -14.31 -33.82
CA VAL A 405 33.21 -15.53 -34.29
C VAL A 405 32.19 -16.68 -34.12
N SER A 406 31.96 -17.68 -34.98
CA SER A 406 32.51 -18.14 -36.29
C SER A 406 31.53 -19.19 -36.90
N VAL A 407 31.73 -19.68 -38.14
CA VAL A 407 31.66 -21.12 -38.56
C VAL A 407 31.64 -21.34 -40.10
N GLN A 408 32.43 -22.33 -40.56
CA GLN A 408 32.43 -23.17 -41.79
C GLN A 408 32.20 -22.65 -43.25
N GLU A 409 33.21 -22.99 -44.09
CA GLU A 409 33.19 -23.68 -45.41
C GLU A 409 32.59 -23.07 -46.72
N ASN A 410 33.48 -22.99 -47.74
CA ASN A 410 33.37 -23.42 -49.17
C ASN A 410 32.14 -23.03 -50.03
N VAL A 411 32.22 -22.70 -51.33
CA VAL A 411 33.08 -23.24 -52.43
C VAL A 411 33.48 -22.12 -53.44
N ASP A 412 34.54 -22.35 -54.23
CA ASP A 412 35.16 -21.46 -55.23
C ASP A 412 34.28 -20.87 -56.35
N ALA A 413 34.73 -19.71 -56.87
CA ALA A 413 34.44 -19.26 -58.24
C ALA A 413 35.54 -18.36 -58.87
N ALA A 414 36.57 -18.99 -59.45
CA ALA A 414 37.26 -18.63 -60.72
C ALA A 414 37.92 -17.21 -60.96
N PRO A 415 38.89 -17.07 -61.89
CA PRO A 415 40.05 -16.16 -61.71
C PRO A 415 40.31 -15.20 -62.92
N PRO A 416 41.52 -14.60 -63.15
CA PRO A 416 42.12 -13.51 -62.37
C PRO A 416 42.64 -12.33 -63.30
N PRO A 417 43.83 -11.66 -63.19
CA PRO A 417 43.92 -10.21 -63.48
C PRO A 417 45.04 -9.77 -64.47
N PRO A 418 45.26 -8.44 -64.64
CA PRO A 418 46.56 -7.89 -65.06
C PRO A 418 47.15 -6.80 -64.10
N PRO A 419 48.47 -6.79 -63.84
CA PRO A 419 49.21 -5.72 -63.11
C PRO A 419 50.00 -4.81 -64.12
N PRO A 420 50.96 -3.92 -63.72
CA PRO A 420 51.36 -3.35 -62.41
C PRO A 420 51.26 -1.78 -62.41
N PRO A 421 51.79 -1.06 -61.39
CA PRO A 421 53.18 -0.54 -61.47
C PRO A 421 53.97 -0.54 -60.11
N PRO A 422 55.30 -0.31 -60.11
CA PRO A 422 56.16 -0.46 -58.92
C PRO A 422 56.28 0.80 -58.02
N PRO A 423 56.64 0.65 -56.72
CA PRO A 423 56.76 1.74 -55.74
C PRO A 423 58.14 2.48 -55.74
N PRO A 424 58.21 3.70 -55.15
CA PRO A 424 59.44 4.50 -55.03
C PRO A 424 60.40 4.02 -53.91
N PRO A 425 61.67 4.47 -53.89
CA PRO A 425 62.70 4.00 -52.95
C PRO A 425 62.53 4.50 -51.50
N PRO A 426 63.10 3.79 -50.50
CA PRO A 426 62.93 4.07 -49.07
C PRO A 426 63.78 5.25 -48.55
N PRO A 427 63.37 5.87 -47.42
CA PRO A 427 64.12 6.94 -46.76
C PRO A 427 65.42 6.46 -46.07
N PRO A 428 66.37 7.37 -45.77
CA PRO A 428 67.66 7.01 -45.16
C PRO A 428 67.53 6.51 -43.71
N PRO A 429 68.50 5.70 -43.22
CA PRO A 429 68.44 5.09 -41.90
C PRO A 429 68.60 6.09 -40.76
N ALA A 430 67.96 5.79 -39.62
CA ALA A 430 68.07 6.57 -38.39
C ALA A 430 69.50 6.56 -37.82
N PRO A 431 69.93 7.63 -37.12
CA PRO A 431 71.26 7.69 -36.49
C PRO A 431 71.42 6.59 -35.42
N ALA A 432 72.61 5.98 -35.37
CA ALA A 432 72.90 4.92 -34.41
C ALA A 432 72.83 5.44 -32.95
N LYS A 433 72.11 4.71 -32.09
CA LYS A 433 72.06 4.99 -30.65
C LYS A 433 73.48 4.98 -30.03
N PRO A 434 73.81 5.87 -29.08
CA PRO A 434 75.08 5.83 -28.36
C PRO A 434 75.34 4.47 -27.69
N PRO A 435 76.58 3.95 -27.64
CA PRO A 435 76.87 2.61 -27.11
C PRO A 435 76.35 2.37 -25.68
N ALA A 436 76.48 3.36 -24.79
CA ALA A 436 75.95 3.26 -23.43
C ALA A 436 74.43 3.08 -23.41
N VAL A 437 73.69 3.81 -24.27
CA VAL A 437 72.23 3.70 -24.41
C VAL A 437 71.85 2.35 -25.01
N HIS A 438 72.58 1.86 -26.02
CA HIS A 438 72.32 0.54 -26.60
C HIS A 438 72.48 -0.60 -25.57
N HIS A 439 73.59 -0.63 -24.82
CA HIS A 439 73.80 -1.64 -23.77
C HIS A 439 72.85 -1.47 -22.58
N ARG A 440 72.38 -0.24 -22.28
CA ARG A 440 71.34 0.01 -21.29
C ARG A 440 70.00 -0.60 -21.73
N ASP A 441 69.56 -0.30 -22.95
CA ASP A 441 68.28 -0.74 -23.48
C ASP A 441 68.24 -2.28 -23.60
N VAL A 442 69.31 -2.92 -24.09
CA VAL A 442 69.42 -4.40 -24.12
C VAL A 442 69.44 -5.00 -22.71
N GLY A 443 70.00 -4.28 -21.73
CA GLY A 443 69.95 -4.68 -20.31
C GLY A 443 68.52 -4.70 -19.76
N ASP A 444 67.64 -3.80 -20.22
CA ASP A 444 66.23 -3.79 -19.84
C ASP A 444 65.45 -4.95 -20.47
N ASP A 445 65.67 -5.22 -21.76
CA ASP A 445 65.06 -6.35 -22.47
C ASP A 445 65.38 -7.67 -21.75
N LEU A 446 66.63 -7.85 -21.32
CA LEU A 446 67.09 -9.00 -20.53
C LEU A 446 66.49 -9.02 -19.12
N LEU A 447 66.38 -7.86 -18.45
CA LEU A 447 65.77 -7.75 -17.12
C LEU A 447 64.27 -8.10 -17.16
N ALA A 448 63.56 -7.66 -18.20
CA ALA A 448 62.15 -7.99 -18.45
C ALA A 448 61.98 -9.48 -18.80
N ALA A 449 62.90 -10.07 -19.57
CA ALA A 449 62.98 -11.50 -19.82
C ALA A 449 63.41 -12.34 -18.59
N LYS A 450 63.68 -11.69 -17.45
CA LYS A 450 64.20 -12.28 -16.19
C LYS A 450 65.60 -12.89 -16.27
N ASP A 451 66.38 -12.60 -17.32
CA ASP A 451 67.82 -12.88 -17.32
C ASP A 451 68.57 -11.80 -16.53
N HIS A 452 68.59 -12.00 -15.21
CA HIS A 452 69.25 -11.08 -14.29
C HIS A 452 70.78 -11.12 -14.39
N GLU A 453 71.40 -12.16 -14.94
CA GLU A 453 72.87 -12.22 -15.13
C GLU A 453 73.28 -11.49 -16.41
N GLY A 454 72.55 -11.70 -17.51
CA GLY A 454 72.71 -10.95 -18.76
C GLY A 454 72.46 -9.46 -18.58
N ALA A 455 71.36 -9.07 -17.92
CA ALA A 455 71.07 -7.67 -17.60
C ALA A 455 72.22 -7.00 -16.82
N LEU A 456 72.75 -7.67 -15.78
CA LEU A 456 73.90 -7.18 -15.02
C LEU A 456 75.19 -7.09 -15.85
N ALA A 457 75.37 -7.92 -16.88
CA ALA A 457 76.51 -7.84 -17.79
C ALA A 457 76.38 -6.63 -18.73
N GLU A 458 75.21 -6.40 -19.33
CA GLU A 458 74.99 -5.28 -20.25
C GLU A 458 74.97 -3.93 -19.53
N TYR A 459 74.32 -3.81 -18.36
CA TYR A 459 74.39 -2.57 -17.55
C TYR A 459 75.83 -2.24 -17.11
N ARG A 460 76.69 -3.24 -16.87
CA ARG A 460 78.13 -3.02 -16.59
C ARG A 460 78.91 -2.57 -17.83
N LYS A 461 78.59 -3.10 -19.02
CA LYS A 461 79.16 -2.61 -20.29
C LYS A 461 78.76 -1.15 -20.53
N ALA A 462 77.48 -0.82 -20.38
CA ALA A 462 76.96 0.54 -20.47
C ALA A 462 77.71 1.50 -19.53
N LEU A 463 77.93 1.09 -18.27
CA LEU A 463 78.66 1.90 -17.27
C LEU A 463 80.14 2.09 -17.62
N GLY A 464 80.74 1.15 -18.37
CA GLY A 464 82.10 1.23 -18.88
C GLY A 464 82.27 2.20 -20.07
N PHE A 465 81.18 2.57 -20.75
CA PHE A 465 81.19 3.58 -21.82
C PHE A 465 80.97 5.02 -21.32
N LEU A 466 80.59 5.21 -20.05
CA LEU A 466 80.32 6.54 -19.47
C LEU A 466 81.53 7.07 -18.69
N GLY A 467 81.97 8.27 -19.02
CA GLY A 467 83.04 9.02 -18.35
C GLY A 467 82.63 9.56 -16.96
N PRO A 468 83.60 10.01 -16.14
CA PRO A 468 83.32 10.50 -14.78
C PRO A 468 82.50 11.79 -14.72
N SER A 469 82.29 12.48 -15.85
CA SER A 469 81.42 13.65 -16.01
C SER A 469 79.94 13.32 -16.18
N GLU A 470 79.60 12.12 -16.67
CA GLU A 470 78.24 11.66 -16.97
C GLU A 470 77.57 11.10 -15.70
N ALA A 471 77.48 11.96 -14.68
CA ALA A 471 77.10 11.56 -13.32
C ALA A 471 75.63 11.14 -13.18
N GLU A 472 74.75 11.63 -14.05
CA GLU A 472 73.31 11.30 -14.06
C GLU A 472 73.07 9.94 -14.71
N GLU A 473 73.65 9.72 -15.88
CA GLU A 473 73.59 8.49 -16.66
C GLU A 473 74.24 7.33 -15.89
N ARG A 474 75.33 7.62 -15.16
CA ARG A 474 75.96 6.65 -14.25
C ARG A 474 75.11 6.36 -13.01
N ALA A 475 74.40 7.35 -12.47
CA ALA A 475 73.46 7.12 -11.37
C ALA A 475 72.24 6.29 -11.83
N GLU A 476 71.71 6.55 -13.03
CA GLU A 476 70.64 5.77 -13.68
C GLU A 476 71.03 4.30 -13.82
N LEU A 477 72.23 4.02 -14.34
CA LEU A 477 72.75 2.64 -14.44
C LEU A 477 72.98 1.99 -13.08
N TYR A 478 73.40 2.72 -12.05
CA TYR A 478 73.51 2.17 -10.71
C TYR A 478 72.15 1.80 -10.08
N VAL A 479 71.07 2.54 -10.39
CA VAL A 479 69.70 2.13 -10.02
C VAL A 479 69.27 0.88 -10.79
N ARG A 480 69.50 0.80 -12.10
CA ARG A 480 69.19 -0.39 -12.92
C ARG A 480 69.95 -1.64 -12.45
N LEU A 481 71.24 -1.49 -12.11
CA LEU A 481 72.05 -2.53 -11.45
C LEU A 481 71.48 -2.94 -10.08
N ALA A 482 70.95 -2.00 -9.30
CA ALA A 482 70.31 -2.31 -8.02
C ALA A 482 69.01 -3.11 -8.22
N THR A 483 68.16 -2.74 -9.18
CA THR A 483 66.93 -3.47 -9.52
C THR A 483 67.25 -4.91 -9.97
N ALA A 484 68.24 -5.10 -10.83
CA ALA A 484 68.68 -6.44 -11.24
C ALA A 484 69.28 -7.24 -10.07
N LYS A 485 69.99 -6.59 -9.13
CA LYS A 485 70.47 -7.24 -7.90
C LYS A 485 69.37 -7.58 -6.91
N TRP A 486 68.32 -6.77 -6.83
CA TRP A 486 67.14 -7.03 -6.01
C TRP A 486 66.40 -8.28 -6.50
N ALA A 487 66.23 -8.42 -7.81
CA ALA A 487 65.62 -9.60 -8.42
C ALA A 487 66.44 -10.89 -8.24
N GLN A 488 67.76 -10.79 -8.05
CA GLN A 488 68.62 -11.91 -7.62
C GLN A 488 68.62 -12.18 -6.09
N GLU A 489 67.73 -11.53 -5.32
CA GLU A 489 67.72 -11.51 -3.84
C GLU A 489 69.02 -11.01 -3.17
N LYS A 490 69.92 -10.38 -3.92
CA LYS A 490 71.22 -9.87 -3.43
C LYS A 490 71.04 -8.47 -2.84
N ARG A 491 70.15 -8.35 -1.85
CA ARG A 491 69.60 -7.10 -1.33
C ARG A 491 70.65 -6.12 -0.81
N LYS A 492 71.68 -6.61 -0.10
CA LYS A 492 72.82 -5.78 0.35
C LYS A 492 73.67 -5.24 -0.81
N GLU A 493 73.81 -6.00 -1.91
CA GLU A 493 74.45 -5.49 -3.13
C GLU A 493 73.57 -4.46 -3.85
N ALA A 494 72.24 -4.62 -3.83
CA ALA A 494 71.32 -3.66 -4.41
C ALA A 494 71.42 -2.30 -3.69
N ILE A 495 71.30 -2.28 -2.34
CA ILE A 495 71.47 -1.07 -1.52
C ILE A 495 72.85 -0.42 -1.78
N SER A 496 73.94 -1.20 -1.79
CA SER A 496 75.28 -0.69 -2.08
C SER A 496 75.44 -0.06 -3.47
N ASN A 497 74.62 -0.42 -4.46
CA ASN A 497 74.61 0.25 -5.76
C ASN A 497 73.77 1.53 -5.75
N LEU A 498 72.67 1.58 -4.98
CA LEU A 498 71.94 2.83 -4.73
C LEU A 498 72.81 3.85 -3.98
N ASP A 499 73.60 3.43 -2.98
CA ASP A 499 74.55 4.31 -2.29
C ASP A 499 75.60 4.89 -3.25
N LYS A 500 76.03 4.14 -4.28
CA LYS A 500 76.94 4.65 -5.33
C LYS A 500 76.25 5.67 -6.23
N ALA A 501 74.99 5.45 -6.62
CA ALA A 501 74.20 6.45 -7.33
C ALA A 501 74.09 7.75 -6.52
N LEU A 502 73.77 7.63 -5.22
CA LEU A 502 73.65 8.75 -4.28
C LEU A 502 74.99 9.39 -3.89
N THR A 503 76.13 8.72 -4.14
CA THR A 503 77.47 9.30 -4.03
C THR A 503 77.82 10.17 -5.23
N LEU A 504 77.28 9.86 -6.42
CA LEU A 504 77.43 10.68 -7.64
C LEU A 504 76.45 11.86 -7.66
N ARG A 505 75.19 11.62 -7.29
CA ARG A 505 74.10 12.61 -7.25
C ARG A 505 73.30 12.43 -5.93
N PRO A 506 73.62 13.19 -4.87
CA PRO A 506 72.96 13.07 -3.56
C PRO A 506 71.45 13.32 -3.54
N ASP A 507 70.93 13.93 -4.61
CA ASP A 507 69.57 14.36 -4.88
C ASP A 507 68.81 13.48 -5.89
N TYR A 508 69.42 12.38 -6.38
CA TYR A 508 68.84 11.57 -7.45
C TYR A 508 67.59 10.81 -7.00
N ARG A 509 66.41 11.38 -7.28
CA ARG A 509 65.09 10.85 -6.86
C ARG A 509 64.91 9.35 -7.14
N PRO A 510 65.22 8.79 -8.33
CA PRO A 510 65.02 7.36 -8.58
C PRO A 510 65.84 6.45 -7.66
N ALA A 511 67.04 6.88 -7.22
CA ALA A 511 67.81 6.12 -6.24
C ALA A 511 67.27 6.27 -4.81
N LEU A 512 66.74 7.44 -4.43
CA LEU A 512 66.08 7.64 -3.13
C LEU A 512 64.76 6.86 -3.04
N GLU A 513 63.95 6.86 -4.09
CA GLU A 513 62.69 6.11 -4.19
C GLU A 513 62.94 4.60 -4.15
N ALA A 514 63.90 4.10 -4.92
CA ALA A 514 64.33 2.71 -4.83
C ALA A 514 64.85 2.36 -3.42
N LEU A 515 65.63 3.24 -2.79
CA LEU A 515 66.21 3.00 -1.46
C LEU A 515 65.13 2.91 -0.37
N VAL A 516 64.07 3.72 -0.46
CA VAL A 516 62.87 3.57 0.40
C VAL A 516 62.26 2.18 0.21
N VAL A 517 62.00 1.75 -1.03
CA VAL A 517 61.39 0.43 -1.31
C VAL A 517 62.24 -0.73 -0.78
N LEU A 518 63.57 -0.70 -0.98
CA LEU A 518 64.46 -1.77 -0.51
C LEU A 518 64.49 -1.83 1.03
N ASN A 519 64.61 -0.68 1.68
CA ASN A 519 64.72 -0.61 3.15
C ASN A 519 63.40 -0.95 3.86
N VAL A 520 62.24 -0.68 3.24
CA VAL A 520 60.93 -1.12 3.74
C VAL A 520 60.84 -2.66 3.76
N ALA A 521 61.27 -3.31 2.67
CA ALA A 521 61.22 -4.76 2.55
C ALA A 521 62.22 -5.48 3.49
N GLU A 522 63.39 -4.88 3.75
CA GLU A 522 64.35 -5.35 4.78
C GLU A 522 63.98 -4.92 6.21
N LYS A 523 62.89 -4.14 6.38
CA LYS A 523 62.39 -3.60 7.66
C LYS A 523 63.37 -2.68 8.42
N ASP A 524 64.33 -2.06 7.74
CA ASP A 524 65.18 -1.02 8.35
C ASP A 524 64.45 0.33 8.35
N PHE A 525 63.53 0.47 9.29
CA PHE A 525 62.76 1.70 9.54
C PHE A 525 63.62 2.89 10.00
N LYS A 526 64.93 2.75 10.23
CA LYS A 526 65.82 3.90 10.42
C LYS A 526 66.34 4.39 9.06
N ALA A 527 66.77 3.47 8.20
CA ALA A 527 67.19 3.78 6.84
C ALA A 527 66.05 4.29 5.95
N VAL A 528 64.82 3.77 6.11
CA VAL A 528 63.60 4.29 5.44
C VAL A 528 63.41 5.78 5.73
N HIS A 529 63.34 6.18 7.01
CA HIS A 529 63.09 7.57 7.40
C HIS A 529 64.17 8.54 6.88
N VAL A 530 65.45 8.12 6.88
CA VAL A 530 66.54 8.94 6.33
C VAL A 530 66.45 9.08 4.80
N ALA A 531 66.04 8.04 4.08
CA ALA A 531 65.80 8.11 2.64
C ALA A 531 64.57 8.98 2.30
N GLU A 532 63.51 8.90 3.11
CA GLU A 532 62.29 9.70 3.01
C GLU A 532 62.54 11.21 3.20
N GLU A 533 63.20 11.64 4.27
CA GLU A 533 63.48 13.07 4.48
C GLU A 533 64.43 13.62 3.40
N ARG A 534 65.38 12.81 2.92
CA ARG A 534 66.20 13.17 1.75
C ARG A 534 65.35 13.33 0.50
N LEU A 535 64.41 12.43 0.24
CA LEU A 535 63.51 12.51 -0.91
C LEU A 535 62.62 13.78 -0.83
N LEU A 536 62.02 14.05 0.32
CA LEU A 536 61.24 15.28 0.57
C LEU A 536 62.09 16.55 0.46
N ALA A 537 63.40 16.52 0.75
CA ALA A 537 64.28 17.67 0.52
C ALA A 537 64.48 17.98 -0.98
N THR A 538 64.29 17.01 -1.88
CA THR A 538 64.37 17.23 -3.34
C THR A 538 63.06 17.72 -3.98
N ILE A 539 61.94 17.69 -3.26
CA ILE A 539 60.60 17.96 -3.80
C ILE A 539 60.14 19.37 -3.41
N THR A 540 60.14 20.24 -4.41
CA THR A 540 59.80 21.68 -4.30
C THR A 540 58.34 21.99 -4.61
N ASP A 541 57.65 21.19 -5.43
CA ASP A 541 56.24 21.40 -5.71
C ASP A 541 55.34 20.99 -4.52
N PRO A 542 54.39 21.83 -4.08
CA PRO A 542 53.51 21.51 -2.96
C PRO A 542 52.61 20.28 -3.16
N ASN A 543 52.14 20.01 -4.38
CA ASN A 543 51.24 18.88 -4.66
C ASN A 543 51.99 17.54 -4.71
N ASP A 544 53.17 17.51 -5.34
CA ASP A 544 54.08 16.36 -5.26
C ASP A 544 54.46 16.08 -3.79
N ARG A 545 54.78 17.15 -3.04
CA ARG A 545 55.17 17.09 -1.63
C ARG A 545 54.04 16.57 -0.75
N PHE A 546 52.81 17.06 -0.94
CA PHE A 546 51.61 16.54 -0.29
C PHE A 546 51.43 15.05 -0.59
N THR A 547 51.49 14.66 -1.87
CA THR A 547 51.29 13.27 -2.30
C THR A 547 52.30 12.32 -1.65
N ARG A 548 53.59 12.67 -1.64
CA ARG A 548 54.61 11.88 -0.93
C ARG A 548 54.40 11.86 0.59
N LEU A 549 53.97 12.96 1.22
CA LEU A 549 53.67 12.96 2.66
C LEU A 549 52.51 12.03 3.02
N ILE A 550 51.47 11.91 2.17
CA ILE A 550 50.40 10.91 2.35
C ILE A 550 50.95 9.48 2.21
N GLU A 551 51.72 9.18 1.16
CA GLU A 551 52.34 7.85 0.96
C GLU A 551 53.24 7.45 2.15
N PHE A 552 53.95 8.41 2.74
CA PHE A 552 54.85 8.17 3.85
C PHE A 552 54.04 7.93 5.13
N GLY A 553 52.99 8.72 5.37
CA GLY A 553 52.07 8.51 6.49
C GLY A 553 51.41 7.13 6.47
N ASP A 554 50.90 6.71 5.31
CA ASP A 554 50.27 5.39 5.12
C ASP A 554 51.27 4.24 5.31
N ARG A 555 52.52 4.41 4.86
CA ARG A 555 53.62 3.46 5.08
C ARG A 555 54.01 3.34 6.55
N TRP A 556 54.04 4.46 7.28
CA TRP A 556 54.34 4.48 8.71
C TRP A 556 53.22 3.89 9.56
N GLU A 557 51.96 4.13 9.19
CA GLU A 557 50.79 3.57 9.88
C GLU A 557 50.68 2.05 9.63
N GLY A 558 50.83 1.61 8.38
CA GLY A 558 50.72 0.20 8.00
C GLY A 558 51.98 -0.63 8.29
N ILE A 559 53.01 -0.51 7.43
CA ILE A 559 54.18 -1.41 7.46
C ILE A 559 55.13 -1.04 8.60
N GLY A 560 55.28 0.26 8.90
CA GLY A 560 56.16 0.75 9.96
C GLY A 560 55.61 0.55 11.38
N SER A 561 54.28 0.51 11.53
CA SER A 561 53.59 0.50 12.84
C SER A 561 54.06 1.63 13.79
N ASP A 562 54.47 2.78 13.23
CA ASP A 562 54.93 3.97 13.97
C ASP A 562 53.91 5.09 13.80
N SER A 563 52.89 5.08 14.66
CA SER A 563 51.82 6.08 14.67
C SER A 563 52.34 7.51 14.90
N ALA A 564 53.50 7.69 15.53
CA ALA A 564 54.07 9.02 15.78
C ALA A 564 54.69 9.62 14.51
N ARG A 565 55.38 8.81 13.70
CA ARG A 565 55.85 9.23 12.36
C ARG A 565 54.71 9.39 11.37
N ALA A 566 53.74 8.48 11.38
CA ALA A 566 52.54 8.60 10.56
C ALA A 566 51.83 9.94 10.83
N ARG A 567 51.59 10.24 12.12
CA ARG A 567 51.02 11.53 12.55
C ARG A 567 51.83 12.72 12.05
N SER A 568 53.16 12.71 12.22
CA SER A 568 54.01 13.82 11.79
C SER A 568 54.00 14.04 10.26
N ALA A 569 53.95 12.98 9.47
CA ALA A 569 53.83 13.07 8.02
C ALA A 569 52.46 13.66 7.61
N PHE A 570 51.38 13.23 8.25
CA PHE A 570 50.03 13.76 8.00
C PHE A 570 49.82 15.19 8.54
N GLU A 571 50.39 15.55 9.69
CA GLU A 571 50.43 16.94 10.20
C GLU A 571 51.10 17.85 9.16
N ARG A 572 52.28 17.46 8.64
CA ARG A 572 52.99 18.18 7.57
C ARG A 572 52.25 18.21 6.22
N ALA A 573 51.35 17.25 5.96
CA ALA A 573 50.49 17.28 4.78
C ALA A 573 49.33 18.28 4.95
N ARG A 574 48.80 18.42 6.17
CA ARG A 574 47.72 19.38 6.49
C ARG A 574 48.21 20.81 6.33
N ASP A 575 49.46 21.08 6.70
CA ASP A 575 50.15 22.36 6.48
C ASP A 575 50.28 22.75 4.99
N ILE A 576 49.93 21.86 4.04
CA ILE A 576 49.90 22.11 2.60
C ILE A 576 48.46 22.13 2.06
N ARG A 577 47.60 21.23 2.53
CA ARG A 577 46.16 21.19 2.21
C ARG A 577 45.35 20.97 3.48
N GLU A 578 44.82 22.04 4.03
CA GLU A 578 44.07 22.00 5.29
C GLU A 578 42.75 21.23 5.13
N ASP A 579 42.04 21.40 4.02
CA ASP A 579 40.67 20.90 3.78
C ASP A 579 40.58 19.56 3.00
N ASP A 580 41.68 18.80 2.90
CA ASP A 580 41.66 17.51 2.21
C ASP A 580 40.94 16.44 3.07
N MET A 581 39.71 16.09 2.68
CA MET A 581 38.84 15.17 3.42
C MET A 581 39.42 13.75 3.62
N VAL A 582 40.31 13.30 2.73
CA VAL A 582 40.96 11.98 2.86
C VAL A 582 42.07 12.05 3.90
N LEU A 583 42.88 13.11 3.88
CA LEU A 583 43.87 13.40 4.92
C LEU A 583 43.21 13.61 6.29
N LEU A 584 42.16 14.44 6.37
CA LEU A 584 41.44 14.70 7.62
C LEU A 584 40.88 13.40 8.21
N SER A 585 40.39 12.48 7.37
CA SER A 585 39.93 11.16 7.81
C SER A 585 41.05 10.28 8.38
N LYS A 586 42.27 10.35 7.83
CA LYS A 586 43.47 9.67 8.36
C LYS A 586 43.93 10.30 9.69
N LEU A 587 44.02 11.63 9.74
CA LEU A 587 44.38 12.37 10.97
C LEU A 587 43.40 12.11 12.11
N ARG A 588 42.09 12.06 11.83
CA ARG A 588 41.05 11.69 12.80
C ARG A 588 41.38 10.37 13.49
N ARG A 589 41.60 9.30 12.69
CA ARG A 589 41.94 7.95 13.19
C ARG A 589 43.17 7.96 14.08
N ILE A 590 44.21 8.68 13.68
CA ILE A 590 45.49 8.73 14.41
C ILE A 590 45.40 9.53 15.71
N TYR A 591 44.70 10.67 15.74
CA TYR A 591 44.48 11.41 16.99
C TYR A 591 43.59 10.62 17.97
N GLU A 592 42.62 9.85 17.48
CA GLU A 592 41.79 8.96 18.29
C GLU A 592 42.61 7.81 18.90
N GLN A 593 43.44 7.13 18.10
CA GLN A 593 44.37 6.09 18.59
C GLN A 593 45.37 6.64 19.61
N ALA A 594 45.92 7.84 19.37
CA ALA A 594 46.84 8.53 20.26
C ALA A 594 46.16 9.16 21.50
N LYS A 595 44.83 9.14 21.57
CA LYS A 595 44.01 9.81 22.60
C LYS A 595 44.25 11.32 22.71
N GLU A 596 44.66 11.98 21.63
CA GLU A 596 44.80 13.44 21.54
C GLU A 596 43.44 14.11 21.31
N VAL A 597 42.57 14.01 22.33
CA VAL A 597 41.14 14.39 22.30
C VAL A 597 40.89 15.74 21.62
N SER A 598 41.63 16.79 22.00
CA SER A 598 41.42 18.14 21.46
C SER A 598 41.61 18.21 19.94
N LYS A 599 42.64 17.54 19.39
CA LYS A 599 42.90 17.50 17.95
C LYS A 599 41.91 16.60 17.20
N ALA A 600 41.47 15.51 17.83
CA ALA A 600 40.44 14.65 17.27
C ALA A 600 39.09 15.40 17.12
N ILE A 601 38.72 16.20 18.11
CA ILE A 601 37.53 17.09 18.07
C ILE A 601 37.70 18.19 16.99
N GLU A 602 38.87 18.83 16.93
CA GLU A 602 39.21 19.85 15.90
C GLU A 602 39.02 19.29 14.48
N VAL A 603 39.67 18.17 14.15
CA VAL A 603 39.59 17.55 12.81
C VAL A 603 38.17 17.07 12.51
N ARG A 604 37.47 16.44 13.46
CA ARG A 604 36.06 16.05 13.25
C ARG A 604 35.16 17.25 12.96
N ARG A 605 35.39 18.39 13.64
CA ARG A 605 34.63 19.63 13.41
C ARG A 605 34.93 20.22 12.03
N GLN A 606 36.16 20.13 11.54
CA GLN A 606 36.52 20.53 10.17
C GLN A 606 35.85 19.63 9.12
N ILE A 607 35.89 18.30 9.29
CA ILE A 607 35.18 17.34 8.42
C ILE A 607 33.68 17.67 8.36
N ALA A 608 33.05 17.96 9.50
CA ALA A 608 31.63 18.37 9.55
C ALA A 608 31.37 19.70 8.81
N GLY A 609 32.27 20.68 8.93
CA GLY A 609 32.20 21.96 8.22
C GLY A 609 32.31 21.83 6.69
N LEU A 610 33.15 20.91 6.22
CA LEU A 610 33.36 20.63 4.79
C LEU A 610 32.27 19.74 4.18
N THR A 611 31.66 18.85 4.98
CA THR A 611 30.53 18.00 4.55
C THR A 611 29.35 18.87 4.08
N PRO A 612 28.65 18.59 2.96
CA PRO A 612 27.52 19.38 2.49
C PRO A 612 26.37 19.54 3.50
N ALA A 613 25.77 20.72 3.54
CA ALA A 613 24.73 21.07 4.51
C ALA A 613 23.42 20.26 4.33
N GLY A 614 22.71 20.05 5.44
CA GLY A 614 21.55 19.17 5.51
C GLY A 614 21.88 17.86 6.23
N ARG A 615 21.29 16.74 5.77
CA ARG A 615 21.33 15.46 6.47
C ARG A 615 22.74 14.90 6.68
N ASP A 616 23.61 15.01 5.69
CA ASP A 616 24.95 14.42 5.75
C ASP A 616 25.83 15.17 6.77
N ARG A 617 25.80 16.51 6.75
CA ARG A 617 26.43 17.32 7.81
C ARG A 617 25.81 17.07 9.18
N ALA A 618 24.50 16.82 9.26
CA ALA A 618 23.83 16.48 10.53
C ALA A 618 24.31 15.14 11.10
N THR A 619 24.54 14.10 10.27
CA THR A 619 25.10 12.83 10.75
C THR A 619 26.55 12.97 11.19
N VAL A 620 27.39 13.71 10.45
CA VAL A 620 28.79 13.94 10.87
C VAL A 620 28.89 14.76 12.16
N PHE A 621 27.99 15.73 12.40
CA PHE A 621 27.89 16.39 13.70
C PHE A 621 27.39 15.44 14.80
N ALA A 622 26.44 14.54 14.53
CA ALA A 622 26.00 13.53 15.50
C ALA A 622 27.14 12.58 15.92
N ASP A 623 27.98 12.15 14.96
CA ASP A 623 29.16 11.32 15.20
C ASP A 623 30.23 12.05 16.03
N LEU A 624 30.43 13.35 15.80
CA LEU A 624 31.29 14.18 16.65
C LEU A 624 30.71 14.32 18.06
N ALA A 625 29.42 14.59 18.20
CA ALA A 625 28.78 14.72 19.51
C ALA A 625 28.85 13.41 20.33
N ALA A 626 28.64 12.25 19.67
CA ALA A 626 28.82 10.94 20.28
C ALA A 626 30.28 10.68 20.72
N TYR A 627 31.26 11.11 19.91
CA TYR A 627 32.67 11.07 20.31
C TYR A 627 32.95 11.98 21.52
N CYS A 628 32.43 13.21 21.55
CA CYS A 628 32.53 14.13 22.68
C CYS A 628 31.96 13.52 23.97
N MET A 629 30.81 12.82 23.92
CA MET A 629 30.29 12.06 25.06
C MET A 629 31.25 10.96 25.53
N ALA A 630 31.79 10.16 24.60
CA ALA A 630 32.68 9.04 24.91
C ALA A 630 34.02 9.48 25.56
N VAL A 631 34.47 10.71 25.31
CA VAL A 631 35.66 11.32 25.94
C VAL A 631 35.35 12.22 27.14
N GLY A 632 34.09 12.25 27.61
CA GLY A 632 33.66 13.02 28.78
C GLY A 632 33.48 14.53 28.56
N GLN A 633 33.51 15.02 27.32
CA GLN A 633 33.31 16.43 26.96
C GLN A 633 31.81 16.72 26.77
N GLN A 634 31.04 16.54 27.84
CA GLN A 634 29.57 16.52 27.79
C GLN A 634 28.95 17.83 27.27
N GLU A 635 29.43 19.00 27.70
CA GLU A 635 28.89 20.29 27.19
C GLU A 635 29.17 20.47 25.69
N GLN A 636 30.38 20.12 25.22
CA GLN A 636 30.70 20.18 23.79
C GLN A 636 29.89 19.17 22.97
N ALA A 637 29.48 18.05 23.56
CA ALA A 637 28.55 17.12 22.93
C ALA A 637 27.15 17.73 22.79
N ILE A 638 26.65 18.40 23.84
CA ILE A 638 25.36 19.11 23.83
C ILE A 638 25.35 20.18 22.73
N GLU A 639 26.36 21.06 22.69
CA GLU A 639 26.55 22.05 21.62
C GLU A 639 26.57 21.42 20.21
N THR A 640 27.23 20.27 20.07
CA THR A 640 27.37 19.60 18.75
C THR A 640 26.10 18.84 18.35
N TYR A 641 25.31 18.30 19.30
CA TYR A 641 23.97 17.78 19.02
C TYR A 641 23.00 18.90 18.64
N GLU A 642 23.07 20.08 19.28
CA GLU A 642 22.32 21.27 18.82
C GLU A 642 22.65 21.61 17.35
N LEU A 643 23.93 21.61 16.98
CA LEU A 643 24.38 21.83 15.59
C LEU A 643 23.88 20.74 14.61
N ALA A 644 23.81 19.47 15.02
CA ALA A 644 23.24 18.41 14.19
C ALA A 644 21.74 18.68 13.89
N ILE A 645 20.98 19.04 14.92
CA ILE A 645 19.54 19.33 14.84
C ILE A 645 19.27 20.59 14.02
N ASP A 646 20.11 21.63 14.13
CA ASP A 646 20.01 22.84 13.31
C ASP A 646 20.28 22.60 11.80
N ASN A 647 20.89 21.45 11.42
CA ASN A 647 21.15 21.05 10.04
C ASN A 647 20.10 20.09 9.44
N ASP A 648 19.65 19.08 10.19
CA ASP A 648 18.50 18.24 9.81
C ASP A 648 17.70 17.80 11.05
N PRO A 649 16.63 18.52 11.44
CA PRO A 649 15.76 18.14 12.54
C PRO A 649 14.86 16.92 12.23
N THR A 650 14.97 16.32 11.05
CA THR A 650 14.34 15.04 10.71
C THR A 650 15.24 13.82 10.96
N LEU A 651 16.38 14.01 11.62
CA LEU A 651 17.25 12.95 12.13
C LEU A 651 16.93 12.74 13.63
N PRO A 652 16.35 11.60 14.05
CA PRO A 652 15.83 11.44 15.41
C PRO A 652 16.94 11.29 16.47
N GLY A 653 17.98 10.52 16.19
CA GLY A 653 19.05 10.17 17.14
C GLY A 653 19.69 11.35 17.90
N PRO A 654 20.03 12.48 17.25
CA PRO A 654 20.49 13.69 17.95
C PRO A 654 19.49 14.23 18.96
N ILE A 655 18.19 14.30 18.60
CA ILE A 655 17.13 14.77 19.49
C ILE A 655 16.96 13.80 20.65
N ASP A 656 16.85 12.50 20.37
CA ASP A 656 16.69 11.44 21.38
C ASP A 656 17.86 11.37 22.39
N THR A 657 19.07 11.71 21.96
CA THR A 657 20.26 11.69 22.81
C THR A 657 20.38 12.97 23.62
N LEU A 658 20.15 14.13 23.00
CA LEU A 658 20.19 15.45 23.64
C LEU A 658 19.09 15.59 24.70
N GLU A 659 17.89 15.06 24.42
CA GLU A 659 16.78 14.97 25.36
C GLU A 659 17.17 14.19 26.62
N LYS A 660 17.73 12.98 26.48
CA LYS A 660 18.20 12.17 27.62
C LYS A 660 19.26 12.87 28.45
N ILE A 661 20.16 13.61 27.80
CA ILE A 661 21.21 14.38 28.47
C ILE A 661 20.60 15.56 29.25
N LEU A 662 19.80 16.41 28.61
CA LEU A 662 19.24 17.61 29.24
C LEU A 662 18.17 17.28 30.30
N ALA A 663 17.38 16.23 30.10
CA ALA A 663 16.45 15.72 31.12
C ALA A 663 17.19 15.16 32.34
N GLY A 664 18.31 14.46 32.12
CA GLY A 664 19.19 14.00 33.21
C GLY A 664 19.85 15.15 33.99
N MET A 665 20.02 16.32 33.37
CA MET A 665 20.46 17.57 34.02
C MET A 665 19.31 18.40 34.61
N GLN A 666 18.05 18.08 34.31
CA GLN A 666 16.86 18.90 34.58
C GLN A 666 16.87 20.28 33.88
N GLU A 667 17.59 20.40 32.76
CA GLU A 667 17.75 21.63 31.97
C GLU A 667 16.56 21.87 31.00
N TRP A 668 15.35 21.85 31.56
CA TRP A 668 14.08 21.88 30.82
C TRP A 668 13.93 23.09 29.89
N ASN A 669 14.37 24.28 30.34
CA ASN A 669 14.32 25.50 29.55
C ASN A 669 15.25 25.45 28.31
N ARG A 670 16.39 24.76 28.40
CA ARG A 670 17.29 24.55 27.26
C ARG A 670 16.69 23.56 26.27
N LEU A 671 16.11 22.47 26.78
CA LEU A 671 15.42 21.46 25.96
C LEU A 671 14.23 22.07 25.19
N GLU A 672 13.43 22.91 25.85
CA GLU A 672 12.36 23.71 25.24
C GLU A 672 12.86 24.59 24.08
N ALA A 673 13.94 25.35 24.33
CA ALA A 673 14.55 26.22 23.32
C ALA A 673 15.10 25.44 22.12
N VAL A 674 15.66 24.24 22.34
CA VAL A 674 16.12 23.34 21.27
C VAL A 674 14.94 22.83 20.44
N TYR A 675 13.88 22.29 21.05
CA TYR A 675 12.70 21.82 20.32
C TYR A 675 12.02 22.95 19.53
N ARG A 676 11.87 24.15 20.12
CA ARG A 676 11.31 25.32 19.44
C ARG A 676 12.19 25.76 18.25
N ARG A 677 13.52 25.73 18.38
CA ARG A 677 14.45 25.99 17.28
C ARG A 677 14.27 24.94 16.17
N ALA A 678 14.19 23.66 16.52
CA ALA A 678 13.99 22.55 15.59
C ALA A 678 12.68 22.66 14.79
N LEU A 679 11.55 22.95 15.44
CA LEU A 679 10.29 23.26 14.74
C LEU A 679 10.46 24.44 13.77
N SER A 680 11.11 25.52 14.20
CA SER A 680 11.36 26.70 13.34
C SER A 680 12.27 26.43 12.13
N ARG A 681 12.94 25.27 12.08
CA ARG A 681 13.68 24.76 10.92
C ARG A 681 12.77 23.86 10.06
N LEU A 682 12.01 22.95 10.67
CA LEU A 682 11.04 22.09 9.99
C LEU A 682 9.95 22.88 9.25
N ASP A 683 9.55 24.03 9.78
CA ASP A 683 8.57 24.94 9.18
C ASP A 683 9.11 25.71 7.96
N LYS A 684 10.41 25.55 7.64
CA LYS A 684 11.07 26.09 6.44
C LYS A 684 11.42 25.01 5.42
N LEU A 685 11.20 23.74 5.74
CA LEU A 685 11.35 22.63 4.79
C LEU A 685 10.10 22.51 3.91
N LYS A 686 10.22 21.88 2.74
CA LYS A 686 9.06 21.55 1.92
C LYS A 686 8.12 20.60 2.68
N PRO A 687 6.78 20.75 2.55
CA PRO A 687 5.82 19.77 3.06
C PRO A 687 6.10 18.36 2.53
N GLY A 688 5.86 17.35 3.38
CA GLY A 688 6.09 15.94 3.08
C GLY A 688 6.25 15.11 4.36
N ASP A 689 6.11 13.79 4.28
CA ASP A 689 5.92 12.92 5.45
C ASP A 689 7.09 12.92 6.43
N ARG A 690 8.31 13.10 5.94
CA ARG A 690 9.49 13.21 6.80
C ARG A 690 9.44 14.47 7.68
N ARG A 691 8.92 15.59 7.14
CA ARG A 691 8.69 16.84 7.88
C ARG A 691 7.50 16.71 8.83
N ARG A 692 6.39 16.11 8.39
CA ARG A 692 5.21 15.81 9.25
C ARG A 692 5.58 14.97 10.46
N ARG A 693 6.19 13.79 10.27
CA ARG A 693 6.59 12.89 11.37
C ARG A 693 7.57 13.54 12.35
N ALA A 694 8.51 14.35 11.86
CA ALA A 694 9.43 15.09 12.73
C ALA A 694 8.70 16.19 13.52
N ALA A 695 7.77 16.93 12.89
CA ALA A 695 6.98 17.96 13.55
C ALA A 695 6.05 17.35 14.62
N TRP A 696 5.29 16.30 14.29
CA TRP A 696 4.47 15.52 15.24
C TRP A 696 5.29 15.06 16.46
N SER A 697 6.46 14.46 16.24
CA SER A 697 7.33 13.98 17.33
C SER A 697 7.80 15.11 18.24
N ILE A 698 8.26 16.23 17.68
CA ILE A 698 8.78 17.36 18.48
C ILE A 698 7.65 18.13 19.16
N CYS A 699 6.48 18.29 18.51
CA CYS A 699 5.28 18.85 19.13
C CYS A 699 4.79 17.98 20.31
N SER A 700 4.78 16.65 20.15
CA SER A 700 4.39 15.72 21.24
C SER A 700 5.34 15.81 22.43
N ARG A 701 6.66 15.88 22.19
CA ARG A 701 7.68 16.07 23.24
C ARG A 701 7.56 17.43 23.92
N LEU A 702 7.27 18.50 23.18
CA LEU A 702 6.96 19.81 23.76
C LEU A 702 5.68 19.78 24.61
N GLY A 703 4.63 19.08 24.17
CA GLY A 703 3.42 18.84 24.95
C GLY A 703 3.72 18.17 26.29
N ILE A 704 4.50 17.09 26.28
CA ILE A 704 4.95 16.37 27.49
C ILE A 704 5.79 17.29 28.39
N LEU A 705 6.79 17.98 27.83
CA LEU A 705 7.67 18.89 28.56
C LEU A 705 6.89 20.02 29.26
N PHE A 706 5.92 20.63 28.58
CA PHE A 706 5.08 21.68 29.15
C PHE A 706 4.07 21.15 30.18
N ARG A 707 3.58 19.91 30.03
CA ARG A 707 2.65 19.28 30.98
C ARG A 707 3.35 18.83 32.27
N ASP A 708 4.52 18.20 32.15
CA ASP A 708 5.12 17.41 33.23
C ASP A 708 6.32 18.09 33.92
N HIS A 709 6.94 19.11 33.30
CA HIS A 709 8.18 19.72 33.79
C HIS A 709 8.20 21.26 33.82
N LEU A 710 7.44 21.93 32.94
CA LEU A 710 7.29 23.40 32.94
C LEU A 710 5.94 23.88 33.51
N GLU A 711 5.04 22.95 33.87
CA GLU A 711 3.75 23.19 34.54
C GLU A 711 2.81 24.20 33.83
N ASP A 712 2.92 24.35 32.50
CA ASP A 712 1.96 25.12 31.68
C ASP A 712 1.10 24.16 30.81
N PRO A 713 -0.01 23.63 31.36
CA PRO A 713 -0.92 22.77 30.62
C PRO A 713 -1.62 23.48 29.45
N ILE A 714 -1.68 24.81 29.42
CA ILE A 714 -2.31 25.58 28.34
C ILE A 714 -1.41 25.58 27.10
N VAL A 715 -0.10 25.76 27.28
CA VAL A 715 0.89 25.67 26.22
C VAL A 715 1.12 24.22 25.81
N ALA A 716 1.11 23.27 26.76
CA ALA A 716 1.14 21.84 26.46
C ALA A 716 0.01 21.43 25.51
N LEU A 717 -1.23 21.86 25.81
CA LEU A 717 -2.40 21.58 24.99
C LEU A 717 -2.23 22.07 23.55
N ALA A 718 -1.74 23.30 23.37
CA ALA A 718 -1.49 23.87 22.04
C ALA A 718 -0.41 23.10 21.24
N TYR A 719 0.56 22.47 21.91
CA TYR A 719 1.54 21.61 21.25
C TYR A 719 1.01 20.21 20.92
N PHE A 720 0.16 19.61 21.77
CA PHE A 720 -0.51 18.36 21.42
C PHE A 720 -1.52 18.56 20.28
N GLU A 721 -2.29 19.65 20.28
CA GLU A 721 -3.16 20.05 19.15
C GLU A 721 -2.36 20.15 17.85
N ARG A 722 -1.23 20.88 17.87
CA ARG A 722 -0.32 20.98 16.70
C ARG A 722 0.31 19.63 16.30
N ALA A 723 0.45 18.67 17.21
CA ALA A 723 0.87 17.32 16.83
C ALA A 723 -0.22 16.62 16.02
N MET A 724 -1.50 16.82 16.35
CA MET A 724 -2.63 16.26 15.59
C MET A 724 -2.79 16.93 14.22
N ASP A 725 -2.51 18.24 14.08
CA ASP A 725 -2.44 18.91 12.76
C ASP A 725 -1.44 18.23 11.80
N GLU A 726 -0.32 17.74 12.34
CA GLU A 726 0.74 17.07 11.58
C GLU A 726 0.47 15.55 11.40
N ARG A 727 -0.39 14.96 12.24
CA ARG A 727 -0.80 13.54 12.19
C ARG A 727 -2.26 13.32 12.70
N PRO A 728 -3.28 13.50 11.84
CA PRO A 728 -4.70 13.34 12.20
C PRO A 728 -5.19 11.88 12.34
N ASP A 729 -4.30 10.89 12.24
CA ASP A 729 -4.57 9.46 12.47
C ASP A 729 -4.13 8.97 13.87
N ASP A 730 -3.56 9.85 14.69
CA ASP A 730 -3.03 9.50 16.01
C ASP A 730 -4.13 9.50 17.09
N PHE A 731 -4.88 8.40 17.16
CA PHE A 731 -5.95 8.21 18.14
C PHE A 731 -5.51 8.39 19.61
N GLU A 732 -4.32 7.91 20.01
CA GLU A 732 -3.85 8.03 21.40
C GLU A 732 -3.40 9.48 21.70
N GLY A 733 -2.86 10.16 20.69
CA GLY A 733 -2.65 11.61 20.72
C GLY A 733 -3.94 12.39 20.91
N HIS A 734 -5.03 12.02 20.19
CA HIS A 734 -6.34 12.64 20.38
C HIS A 734 -6.88 12.45 21.81
N LEU A 735 -6.79 11.25 22.39
CA LEU A 735 -7.17 11.04 23.79
C LEU A 735 -6.33 11.90 24.76
N THR A 736 -5.02 12.03 24.50
CA THR A 736 -4.13 12.89 25.30
C THR A 736 -4.56 14.37 25.26
N VAL A 737 -5.00 14.86 24.10
CA VAL A 737 -5.57 16.21 23.96
C VAL A 737 -6.91 16.32 24.72
N VAL A 738 -7.77 15.31 24.63
CA VAL A 738 -9.09 15.27 25.29
C VAL A 738 -8.96 15.37 26.81
N ASP A 739 -8.12 14.56 27.45
CA ASP A 739 -7.97 14.58 28.91
C ASP A 739 -7.38 15.90 29.42
N LEU A 740 -6.40 16.45 28.70
CA LEU A 740 -5.82 17.75 29.02
C LEU A 740 -6.84 18.88 28.83
N ALA A 741 -7.62 18.86 27.75
CA ALA A 741 -8.70 19.82 27.50
C ALA A 741 -9.83 19.72 28.55
N ARG A 742 -10.19 18.50 28.99
CA ARG A 742 -11.18 18.27 30.08
C ARG A 742 -10.68 18.85 31.40
N SER A 743 -9.43 18.59 31.79
CA SER A 743 -8.85 19.14 33.03
C SER A 743 -8.77 20.67 33.04
N LEU A 744 -8.57 21.28 31.87
CA LEU A 744 -8.60 22.73 31.65
C LEU A 744 -10.01 23.33 31.48
N GLY A 745 -11.08 22.52 31.53
CA GLY A 745 -12.45 22.96 31.29
C GLY A 745 -12.74 23.42 29.86
N ARG A 746 -11.86 23.12 28.90
CA ARG A 746 -11.96 23.47 27.47
C ARG A 746 -12.80 22.44 26.71
N TYR A 747 -14.03 22.22 27.18
CA TYR A 747 -14.92 21.16 26.70
C TYR A 747 -15.18 21.20 25.18
N GLU A 748 -15.27 22.37 24.57
CA GLU A 748 -15.36 22.53 23.11
C GLU A 748 -14.21 21.85 22.36
N ARG A 749 -12.97 22.01 22.83
CA ARG A 749 -11.79 21.39 22.19
C ARG A 749 -11.71 19.89 22.47
N ALA A 750 -12.11 19.47 23.68
CA ALA A 750 -12.26 18.06 23.99
C ALA A 750 -13.30 17.41 23.06
N LEU A 751 -14.39 18.10 22.72
CA LEU A 751 -15.41 17.60 21.81
C LEU A 751 -14.89 17.41 20.38
N THR A 752 -14.11 18.37 19.84
CA THR A 752 -13.46 18.23 18.53
C THR A 752 -12.60 16.97 18.44
N HIS A 753 -11.72 16.73 19.43
CA HIS A 753 -10.84 15.56 19.39
C HIS A 753 -11.52 14.25 19.80
N LEU A 754 -12.62 14.29 20.54
CA LEU A 754 -13.49 13.13 20.76
C LEU A 754 -14.26 12.72 19.49
N ARG A 755 -14.65 13.67 18.63
CA ARG A 755 -15.21 13.37 17.29
C ARG A 755 -14.18 12.63 16.44
N GLU A 756 -12.94 13.11 16.42
CA GLU A 756 -11.85 12.42 15.70
C GLU A 756 -11.55 11.03 16.29
N ALA A 757 -11.52 10.90 17.61
CA ALA A 757 -11.38 9.59 18.26
C ALA A 757 -12.52 8.62 17.88
N ALA A 758 -13.76 9.10 17.76
CA ALA A 758 -14.91 8.32 17.30
C ALA A 758 -14.90 8.03 15.79
N ARG A 759 -14.26 8.88 14.97
CA ARG A 759 -14.00 8.63 13.54
C ARG A 759 -12.91 7.58 13.33
N LEU A 760 -11.89 7.56 14.19
CA LEU A 760 -10.73 6.66 14.09
C LEU A 760 -10.95 5.28 14.74
N LYS A 761 -11.65 5.20 15.88
CA LYS A 761 -12.04 3.94 16.54
C LYS A 761 -13.54 3.95 16.90
N PRO A 762 -14.45 3.94 15.89
CA PRO A 762 -15.91 4.00 16.09
C PRO A 762 -16.53 2.86 16.92
N GLU A 763 -15.79 1.79 17.20
CA GLU A 763 -16.25 0.71 18.09
C GLU A 763 -15.98 0.94 19.58
N ARG A 764 -15.11 1.90 19.95
CA ARG A 764 -14.76 2.19 21.34
C ARG A 764 -15.89 2.93 22.03
N ILE A 765 -16.75 2.18 22.71
CA ILE A 765 -17.94 2.66 23.44
C ILE A 765 -17.62 3.79 24.43
N GLU A 766 -16.48 3.72 25.11
CA GLU A 766 -16.04 4.72 26.08
C GLU A 766 -15.88 6.11 25.44
N THR A 767 -15.56 6.18 24.14
CA THR A 767 -15.50 7.46 23.40
C THR A 767 -16.86 8.11 23.29
N PHE A 768 -17.94 7.33 23.21
CA PHE A 768 -19.31 7.83 23.13
C PHE A 768 -19.84 8.26 24.51
N HIS A 769 -19.46 7.54 25.58
CA HIS A 769 -19.67 8.02 26.95
C HIS A 769 -18.94 9.36 27.21
N ASP A 770 -17.67 9.46 26.81
CA ASP A 770 -16.90 10.71 26.90
C ASP A 770 -17.52 11.83 26.05
N LEU A 771 -17.99 11.54 24.83
CA LEU A 771 -18.72 12.49 23.97
C LEU A 771 -19.99 13.00 24.62
N PHE A 772 -20.83 12.12 25.18
CA PHE A 772 -22.04 12.49 25.90
C PHE A 772 -21.73 13.44 27.07
N ASP A 773 -20.78 13.04 27.91
CA ASP A 773 -20.43 13.73 29.16
C ASP A 773 -19.71 15.07 28.91
N VAL A 774 -18.96 15.21 27.81
CA VAL A 774 -18.39 16.48 27.33
C VAL A 774 -19.46 17.34 26.66
N ALA A 775 -20.30 16.78 25.78
CA ALA A 775 -21.36 17.52 25.08
C ALA A 775 -22.39 18.12 26.04
N GLN A 776 -22.75 17.43 27.13
CA GLN A 776 -23.59 18.02 28.18
C GLN A 776 -22.93 19.24 28.86
N LYS A 777 -21.63 19.18 29.15
CA LYS A 777 -20.87 20.29 29.77
C LYS A 777 -20.71 21.48 28.82
N SER A 778 -20.53 21.19 27.53
CA SER A 778 -20.54 22.16 26.43
C SER A 778 -21.92 22.72 26.07
N ARG A 779 -23.02 22.14 26.59
CA ARG A 779 -24.41 22.46 26.21
C ARG A 779 -24.71 22.22 24.72
N GLN A 780 -24.21 21.12 24.17
CA GLN A 780 -24.51 20.66 22.80
C GLN A 780 -25.44 19.44 22.84
N PRO A 781 -26.76 19.61 23.08
CA PRO A 781 -27.67 18.50 23.33
C PRO A 781 -27.85 17.57 22.12
N ASP A 782 -27.75 18.08 20.88
CA ASP A 782 -27.83 17.24 19.68
C ASP A 782 -26.70 16.20 19.63
N VAL A 783 -25.47 16.61 19.96
CA VAL A 783 -24.29 15.74 20.01
C VAL A 783 -24.40 14.73 21.15
N ALA A 784 -24.91 15.15 22.31
CA ALA A 784 -25.16 14.25 23.43
C ALA A 784 -26.22 13.18 23.07
N VAL A 785 -27.30 13.55 22.37
CA VAL A 785 -28.33 12.59 21.94
C VAL A 785 -27.82 11.67 20.83
N SER A 786 -26.99 12.15 19.89
CA SER A 786 -26.29 11.28 18.91
C SER A 786 -25.38 10.27 19.61
N ALA A 787 -24.56 10.70 20.58
CA ALA A 787 -23.68 9.80 21.32
C ALA A 787 -24.48 8.75 22.13
N ALA A 788 -25.55 9.17 22.80
CA ALA A 788 -26.46 8.27 23.49
C ALA A 788 -27.18 7.29 22.54
N ALA A 789 -27.47 7.68 21.29
CA ALA A 789 -28.05 6.76 20.30
C ALA A 789 -27.09 5.61 19.94
N VAL A 790 -25.78 5.88 19.87
CA VAL A 790 -24.75 4.84 19.66
C VAL A 790 -24.64 3.92 20.87
N THR A 791 -24.57 4.47 22.09
CA THR A 791 -24.45 3.63 23.30
C THR A 791 -25.72 2.83 23.57
N VAL A 792 -26.90 3.32 23.18
CA VAL A 792 -28.17 2.56 23.25
C VAL A 792 -28.19 1.42 22.23
N LEU A 793 -27.82 1.67 20.97
CA LEU A 793 -27.77 0.64 19.93
C LEU A 793 -26.74 -0.48 20.22
N ARG A 794 -25.69 -0.20 20.99
CA ARG A 794 -24.69 -1.19 21.46
C ARG A 794 -25.04 -1.80 22.84
N ASP A 795 -26.24 -1.52 23.37
CA ASP A 795 -26.73 -1.82 24.75
C ASP A 795 -25.73 -1.56 25.89
N ALA A 796 -24.88 -0.56 25.72
CA ALA A 796 -23.93 -0.10 26.73
C ALA A 796 -24.41 1.15 27.47
N ALA A 797 -25.46 1.81 27.00
CA ALA A 797 -25.84 3.14 27.49
C ALA A 797 -26.16 3.19 28.98
N GLU A 798 -25.61 4.21 29.65
CA GLU A 798 -25.88 4.52 31.05
C GLU A 798 -27.32 5.03 31.27
N ALA A 799 -27.78 5.04 32.52
CA ALA A 799 -29.11 5.53 32.88
C ALA A 799 -29.38 6.99 32.47
N ARG A 800 -28.35 7.85 32.40
CA ARG A 800 -28.48 9.25 31.94
C ARG A 800 -28.61 9.35 30.42
N GLU A 801 -27.88 8.51 29.70
CA GLU A 801 -27.90 8.42 28.24
C GLU A 801 -29.23 7.85 27.76
N LYS A 802 -29.64 6.71 28.33
CA LYS A 802 -30.96 6.08 28.11
C LYS A 802 -32.10 7.09 28.39
N PHE A 803 -32.01 7.89 29.47
CA PHE A 803 -33.01 8.94 29.74
C PHE A 803 -33.05 10.04 28.66
N LEU A 804 -31.89 10.64 28.32
CA LEU A 804 -31.86 11.75 27.36
C LEU A 804 -32.28 11.30 25.95
N PHE A 805 -31.88 10.09 25.56
CA PHE A 805 -32.30 9.47 24.30
C PHE A 805 -33.81 9.20 24.26
N GLU A 806 -34.41 8.60 25.30
CA GLU A 806 -35.86 8.37 25.36
C GLU A 806 -36.68 9.68 25.31
N GLU A 807 -36.16 10.76 25.88
CA GLU A 807 -36.81 12.09 25.82
C GLU A 807 -36.79 12.68 24.40
N HIS A 808 -35.70 12.49 23.65
CA HIS A 808 -35.44 13.19 22.39
C HIS A 808 -35.56 12.34 21.11
N LYS A 809 -35.67 11.00 21.21
CA LYS A 809 -35.70 10.12 20.04
C LYS A 809 -36.89 10.43 19.10
N PRO A 810 -36.68 10.43 17.77
CA PRO A 810 -37.69 10.89 16.82
C PRO A 810 -38.89 9.92 16.77
N LYS A 811 -40.09 10.48 16.92
CA LYS A 811 -41.35 9.72 16.92
C LYS A 811 -41.85 9.55 15.48
N GLY A 812 -41.11 8.76 14.71
CA GLY A 812 -41.21 8.67 13.25
C GLY A 812 -40.01 9.35 12.59
N ILE A 813 -40.22 9.95 11.41
CA ILE A 813 -39.19 10.74 10.72
C ILE A 813 -38.98 12.11 11.39
N PRO A 814 -37.78 12.72 11.31
CA PRO A 814 -37.52 14.07 11.80
C PRO A 814 -38.39 15.14 11.15
N ALA A 815 -38.57 16.26 11.87
CA ALA A 815 -39.35 17.42 11.40
C ALA A 815 -38.47 18.42 10.62
N PHE A 816 -38.07 18.06 9.40
CA PHE A 816 -37.24 18.87 8.51
C PHE A 816 -37.87 20.24 8.21
N LYS A 817 -37.04 21.29 8.22
CA LYS A 817 -37.46 22.69 8.04
C LYS A 817 -36.86 23.33 6.79
N LYS A 818 -35.79 22.76 6.25
CA LYS A 818 -35.06 23.19 5.05
C LYS A 818 -34.45 21.99 4.34
N ALA A 819 -34.27 22.10 3.03
CA ALA A 819 -33.41 21.22 2.26
C ALA A 819 -31.93 21.58 2.42
N ILE A 820 -31.04 20.61 2.15
CA ILE A 820 -29.61 20.87 1.90
C ILE A 820 -29.35 21.16 0.41
N THR A 821 -28.14 21.60 0.06
CA THR A 821 -27.70 21.81 -1.34
C THR A 821 -26.82 20.65 -1.82
N LEU A 822 -26.56 20.56 -3.13
CA LEU A 822 -25.56 19.63 -3.67
C LEU A 822 -24.18 19.84 -3.04
N ASP A 823 -23.75 21.09 -2.82
CA ASP A 823 -22.49 21.39 -2.12
C ASP A 823 -22.40 20.77 -0.72
N SER A 824 -23.56 20.54 -0.08
CA SER A 824 -23.64 19.94 1.26
C SER A 824 -23.30 18.45 1.26
N TRP A 825 -23.34 17.76 0.11
CA TRP A 825 -23.03 16.33 0.02
C TRP A 825 -21.55 16.01 0.27
N GLU A 826 -20.63 16.97 0.14
CA GLU A 826 -19.22 16.77 0.52
C GLU A 826 -19.07 16.49 2.03
N MET A 827 -20.02 16.94 2.88
CA MET A 827 -20.10 16.59 4.30
C MET A 827 -20.76 15.23 4.58
N ILE A 828 -21.40 14.61 3.58
CA ILE A 828 -22.00 13.27 3.69
C ILE A 828 -21.00 12.20 3.25
N ARG A 829 -20.21 12.49 2.22
CA ARG A 829 -19.20 11.59 1.65
C ARG A 829 -18.10 11.23 2.66
N ASP A 830 -17.40 10.13 2.39
CA ASP A 830 -16.23 9.76 3.18
C ASP A 830 -15.11 10.81 3.00
N GLU A 831 -14.50 11.20 4.10
CA GLU A 831 -13.34 12.10 4.14
C GLU A 831 -12.06 11.33 3.76
N GLY A 832 -12.01 10.04 4.10
CA GLY A 832 -10.89 9.14 3.83
C GLY A 832 -10.89 8.50 2.44
N ARG A 833 -11.70 9.00 1.50
CA ARG A 833 -11.78 8.49 0.12
C ARG A 833 -10.62 8.95 -0.75
N ASP A 834 -10.32 8.18 -1.80
CA ASP A 834 -9.32 8.51 -2.82
C ASP A 834 -9.83 9.64 -3.73
N LYS A 835 -9.62 10.90 -3.31
CA LYS A 835 -10.07 12.08 -4.08
C LYS A 835 -9.42 12.22 -5.47
N PRO A 836 -8.12 11.92 -5.67
CA PRO A 836 -7.53 11.96 -7.02
C PRO A 836 -8.08 10.90 -7.98
N THR A 837 -8.29 9.64 -7.54
CA THR A 837 -8.98 8.63 -8.37
C THR A 837 -10.42 9.04 -8.65
N GLU A 838 -11.13 9.52 -7.63
CA GLU A 838 -12.50 10.04 -7.79
C GLU A 838 -12.56 11.20 -8.79
N GLY A 839 -11.59 12.10 -8.82
CA GLY A 839 -11.53 13.20 -9.79
C GLY A 839 -11.47 12.72 -11.24
N VAL A 840 -10.73 11.64 -11.52
CA VAL A 840 -10.70 11.01 -12.85
C VAL A 840 -12.04 10.35 -13.17
N LEU A 841 -12.66 9.66 -12.19
CA LEU A 841 -14.00 9.07 -12.36
C LEU A 841 -15.08 10.14 -12.62
N VAL A 842 -15.06 11.26 -11.90
CA VAL A 842 -15.95 12.42 -12.11
C VAL A 842 -15.81 12.96 -13.54
N ALA A 843 -14.58 13.09 -14.03
CA ALA A 843 -14.32 13.64 -15.36
C ALA A 843 -14.77 12.70 -16.51
N ILE A 844 -14.63 11.37 -16.36
CA ILE A 844 -15.06 10.40 -17.38
C ILE A 844 -16.55 10.02 -17.30
N ALA A 845 -17.18 10.09 -16.12
CA ALA A 845 -18.51 9.52 -15.90
C ALA A 845 -19.59 10.01 -16.89
N PRO A 846 -19.71 11.31 -17.27
CA PRO A 846 -20.71 11.74 -18.25
C PRO A 846 -20.51 11.11 -19.63
N VAL A 847 -19.25 10.91 -20.05
CA VAL A 847 -18.88 10.29 -21.34
C VAL A 847 -19.15 8.78 -21.30
N ALA A 848 -18.77 8.11 -20.21
CA ALA A 848 -19.00 6.68 -20.04
C ALA A 848 -20.50 6.35 -19.96
N ILE A 849 -21.30 7.13 -19.22
CA ILE A 849 -22.75 6.94 -19.12
C ILE A 849 -23.43 7.15 -20.49
N ALA A 850 -23.04 8.19 -21.25
CA ALA A 850 -23.56 8.41 -22.61
C ALA A 850 -23.21 7.25 -23.55
N ALA A 851 -21.97 6.76 -23.50
CA ALA A 851 -21.54 5.59 -24.28
C ALA A 851 -22.33 4.32 -23.93
N ARG A 852 -22.54 4.03 -22.64
CA ARG A 852 -23.33 2.87 -22.22
C ARG A 852 -24.79 2.98 -22.66
N LEU A 853 -25.38 4.18 -22.62
CA LEU A 853 -26.74 4.41 -23.13
C LEU A 853 -26.83 4.15 -24.65
N GLU A 854 -25.85 4.60 -25.44
CA GLU A 854 -25.79 4.28 -26.88
C GLU A 854 -25.68 2.77 -27.11
N THR A 855 -24.81 2.06 -26.38
CA THR A 855 -24.66 0.61 -26.47
C THR A 855 -25.95 -0.13 -26.10
N LEU A 856 -26.54 0.14 -24.94
CA LEU A 856 -27.79 -0.50 -24.51
C LEU A 856 -28.96 -0.22 -25.47
N ASN A 857 -28.97 0.93 -26.14
CA ASN A 857 -29.96 1.24 -27.17
C ASN A 857 -29.72 0.41 -28.44
N ALA A 858 -28.47 0.34 -28.92
CA ALA A 858 -28.09 -0.42 -30.10
C ALA A 858 -28.33 -1.93 -29.96
N ASP A 859 -28.09 -2.47 -28.76
CA ASP A 859 -28.34 -3.87 -28.41
C ASP A 859 -29.83 -4.18 -28.16
N GLY A 860 -30.70 -3.17 -28.11
CA GLY A 860 -32.13 -3.31 -27.78
C GLY A 860 -32.40 -3.66 -26.31
N MET A 861 -31.43 -3.42 -25.43
CA MET A 861 -31.44 -3.79 -24.01
C MET A 861 -31.87 -2.66 -23.07
N LEU A 862 -32.10 -1.43 -23.59
CA LEU A 862 -32.72 -0.35 -22.82
C LEU A 862 -34.14 -0.72 -22.35
N PRO A 863 -34.45 -0.67 -21.04
CA PRO A 863 -35.78 -0.99 -20.54
C PRO A 863 -36.86 -0.04 -21.06
N SER A 864 -37.84 -0.57 -21.79
CA SER A 864 -39.04 0.17 -22.16
C SER A 864 -40.09 0.09 -21.05
N PHE A 865 -40.65 1.24 -20.69
CA PHE A 865 -41.68 1.35 -19.66
C PHE A 865 -43.04 1.68 -20.27
N ASP A 866 -44.10 1.03 -19.80
CA ASP A 866 -45.47 1.50 -20.05
C ASP A 866 -45.66 2.86 -19.35
N PRO A 867 -46.01 3.95 -20.08
CA PRO A 867 -46.31 5.25 -19.48
C PRO A 867 -47.40 5.22 -18.40
N SER A 868 -48.29 4.21 -18.38
CA SER A 868 -49.30 4.05 -17.33
C SER A 868 -48.71 3.78 -15.94
N THR A 869 -47.51 3.21 -15.87
CA THR A 869 -46.82 2.88 -14.61
C THR A 869 -46.14 4.09 -13.96
N ARG A 870 -45.92 5.16 -14.74
CA ARG A 870 -45.25 6.39 -14.29
C ARG A 870 -46.14 7.16 -13.32
N GLN A 871 -45.60 7.50 -12.16
CA GLN A 871 -46.32 8.18 -11.09
C GLN A 871 -46.16 9.70 -11.17
N ASP A 872 -47.25 10.42 -10.91
CA ASP A 872 -47.22 11.84 -10.56
C ASP A 872 -46.93 11.97 -9.07
N PRO A 873 -45.76 12.51 -8.64
CA PRO A 873 -45.39 12.53 -7.23
C PRO A 873 -46.18 13.54 -6.38
N GLN A 874 -46.90 14.49 -7.01
CA GLN A 874 -47.78 15.43 -6.33
C GLN A 874 -49.20 14.86 -6.14
N LYS A 875 -49.61 13.90 -6.97
CA LYS A 875 -50.96 13.29 -6.93
C LYS A 875 -51.00 11.88 -6.36
N SER A 876 -49.89 11.13 -6.39
CA SER A 876 -49.87 9.74 -5.93
C SER A 876 -50.06 9.62 -4.42
N THR A 877 -50.94 8.70 -4.00
CA THR A 877 -51.18 8.38 -2.58
C THR A 877 -50.16 7.41 -2.00
N ILE A 878 -49.33 6.79 -2.85
CA ILE A 878 -48.42 5.70 -2.48
C ILE A 878 -47.28 6.21 -1.59
N SER A 879 -47.10 5.58 -0.43
CA SER A 879 -46.11 5.99 0.58
C SER A 879 -44.68 6.06 0.03
N ALA A 880 -44.25 5.07 -0.77
CA ALA A 880 -42.92 5.05 -1.38
C ALA A 880 -42.70 6.22 -2.36
N VAL A 881 -43.67 6.50 -3.24
CA VAL A 881 -43.62 7.60 -4.22
C VAL A 881 -43.54 8.96 -3.52
N ARG A 882 -44.37 9.14 -2.48
CA ARG A 882 -44.36 10.36 -1.66
C ARG A 882 -43.08 10.51 -0.85
N SER A 883 -42.51 9.40 -0.38
CA SER A 883 -41.23 9.40 0.35
C SER A 883 -40.06 9.75 -0.57
N LEU A 884 -40.01 9.21 -1.81
CA LEU A 884 -39.04 9.60 -2.83
C LEU A 884 -39.07 11.11 -3.12
N ALA A 885 -40.26 11.66 -3.40
CA ALA A 885 -40.42 13.09 -3.68
C ALA A 885 -40.00 13.99 -2.50
N TRP A 886 -40.34 13.58 -1.29
CA TRP A 886 -39.94 14.23 -0.04
C TRP A 886 -38.42 14.15 0.20
N GLY A 887 -37.82 12.98 -0.02
CA GLY A 887 -36.39 12.74 0.16
C GLY A 887 -35.53 13.52 -0.85
N SER A 888 -35.90 13.51 -2.12
CA SER A 888 -35.27 14.33 -3.17
C SER A 888 -35.31 15.81 -2.80
N HIS A 889 -36.48 16.31 -2.37
CA HIS A 889 -36.61 17.70 -1.94
C HIS A 889 -35.67 18.03 -0.78
N PHE A 890 -35.63 17.22 0.29
CA PHE A 890 -34.84 17.53 1.48
C PHE A 890 -33.33 17.26 1.35
N LEU A 891 -32.92 16.34 0.47
CA LEU A 891 -31.51 16.08 0.14
C LEU A 891 -30.97 16.98 -0.99
N GLY A 892 -31.81 17.81 -1.62
CA GLY A 892 -31.39 18.68 -2.72
C GLY A 892 -31.02 17.93 -4.01
N VAL A 893 -31.60 16.75 -4.23
CA VAL A 893 -31.36 15.88 -5.39
C VAL A 893 -32.55 15.95 -6.34
N ASP A 894 -32.31 16.11 -7.64
CA ASP A 894 -33.36 16.06 -8.66
C ASP A 894 -34.19 14.77 -8.55
N LEU A 895 -35.50 14.89 -8.72
CA LEU A 895 -36.42 13.77 -8.53
C LEU A 895 -36.45 12.87 -9.78
N PRO A 896 -35.90 11.63 -9.71
CA PRO A 896 -35.97 10.71 -10.86
C PRO A 896 -37.41 10.32 -11.20
N ALA A 897 -37.62 9.88 -12.44
CA ALA A 897 -38.91 9.36 -12.90
C ALA A 897 -39.30 8.10 -12.10
N ILE A 898 -40.42 8.15 -11.39
CA ILE A 898 -40.87 7.05 -10.52
C ILE A 898 -41.87 6.17 -11.27
N HIS A 899 -41.55 4.89 -11.41
CA HIS A 899 -42.43 3.84 -11.92
C HIS A 899 -42.77 2.86 -10.80
N VAL A 900 -44.02 2.37 -10.76
CA VAL A 900 -44.50 1.44 -9.72
C VAL A 900 -44.88 0.11 -10.35
N ARG A 901 -44.44 -1.00 -9.74
CA ARG A 901 -44.81 -2.37 -10.11
C ARG A 901 -45.14 -3.21 -8.88
N GLU A 902 -46.42 -3.50 -8.68
CA GLU A 902 -46.91 -4.39 -7.62
C GLU A 902 -46.66 -5.89 -7.89
N ASP A 903 -46.08 -6.23 -9.04
CA ASP A 903 -45.71 -7.58 -9.48
C ASP A 903 -44.19 -7.85 -9.42
N ALA A 904 -43.37 -6.84 -9.08
CA ALA A 904 -41.92 -6.99 -8.98
C ALA A 904 -41.47 -7.24 -7.52
N PRO A 905 -40.76 -8.34 -7.19
CA PRO A 905 -40.29 -8.68 -5.84
C PRO A 905 -39.01 -7.90 -5.46
N VAL A 906 -39.04 -6.57 -5.61
CA VAL A 906 -37.87 -5.70 -5.41
C VAL A 906 -38.20 -4.50 -4.51
N GLY A 907 -37.16 -3.84 -3.99
CA GLY A 907 -37.28 -2.61 -3.20
C GLY A 907 -37.38 -1.37 -4.09
N LEU A 908 -36.40 -0.47 -3.98
CA LEU A 908 -36.19 0.66 -4.88
C LEU A 908 -35.00 0.35 -5.80
N VAL A 909 -35.25 0.15 -7.10
CA VAL A 909 -34.22 -0.20 -8.10
C VAL A 909 -34.03 0.95 -9.06
N ALA A 910 -32.78 1.36 -9.26
CA ALA A 910 -32.42 2.43 -10.20
C ALA A 910 -32.17 1.79 -11.56
N ILE A 911 -32.79 2.34 -12.62
CA ILE A 911 -32.79 1.70 -13.93
C ILE A 911 -31.90 2.51 -14.91
N PRO A 912 -30.97 1.85 -15.63
CA PRO A 912 -30.23 2.47 -16.73
C PRO A 912 -31.16 2.96 -17.84
N ALA A 913 -31.38 4.27 -17.89
CA ALA A 913 -32.27 4.95 -18.83
C ALA A 913 -31.76 6.38 -19.10
N GLU A 914 -32.25 7.00 -20.18
CA GLU A 914 -31.85 8.36 -20.58
C GLU A 914 -32.21 9.41 -19.52
N GLU A 915 -33.44 9.37 -19.01
CA GLU A 915 -33.81 10.11 -17.79
C GLU A 915 -33.56 9.24 -16.53
N PRO A 916 -33.04 9.81 -15.43
CA PRO A 916 -32.87 9.09 -14.17
C PRO A 916 -34.19 8.45 -13.74
N THR A 917 -34.22 7.13 -13.61
CA THR A 917 -35.47 6.37 -13.43
C THR A 917 -35.38 5.41 -12.24
N VAL A 918 -36.47 5.31 -11.47
CA VAL A 918 -36.60 4.45 -10.29
C VAL A 918 -37.83 3.57 -10.40
N LEU A 919 -37.62 2.26 -10.27
CA LEU A 919 -38.69 1.29 -10.11
C LEU A 919 -38.91 0.99 -8.62
N ALA A 920 -40.12 1.27 -8.14
CA ALA A 920 -40.59 0.87 -6.82
C ALA A 920 -41.37 -0.44 -6.92
N GLY A 921 -40.80 -1.52 -6.38
CA GLY A 921 -41.41 -2.85 -6.30
C GLY A 921 -42.08 -3.13 -4.96
N THR A 922 -42.63 -4.34 -4.82
CA THR A 922 -43.43 -4.76 -3.65
C THR A 922 -42.74 -4.56 -2.30
N HIS A 923 -41.43 -4.77 -2.19
CA HIS A 923 -40.67 -4.66 -0.94
C HIS A 923 -40.45 -3.20 -0.47
N ALA A 924 -40.72 -2.21 -1.35
CA ALA A 924 -40.84 -0.80 -1.00
C ALA A 924 -42.30 -0.34 -0.84
N LEU A 925 -43.27 -1.06 -1.41
CA LEU A 925 -44.69 -0.69 -1.40
C LEU A 925 -45.46 -1.23 -0.19
N ARG A 926 -45.01 -2.35 0.40
CA ARG A 926 -45.71 -3.09 1.48
C ARG A 926 -44.79 -3.35 2.67
N GLY A 927 -45.37 -3.52 3.86
CA GLY A 927 -44.66 -3.93 5.09
C GLY A 927 -43.78 -2.87 5.78
N ARG A 928 -43.34 -1.81 5.07
CA ARG A 928 -42.39 -0.82 5.59
C ARG A 928 -43.05 0.31 6.41
N SER A 929 -42.43 0.66 7.53
CA SER A 929 -42.71 1.89 8.29
C SER A 929 -42.11 3.13 7.63
N LEU A 930 -42.55 4.32 8.04
CA LEU A 930 -42.09 5.58 7.44
C LEU A 930 -40.58 5.86 7.68
N PRO A 931 -39.97 5.56 8.85
CA PRO A 931 -38.52 5.66 9.02
C PRO A 931 -37.73 4.69 8.13
N GLU A 932 -38.22 3.47 7.91
CA GLU A 932 -37.56 2.53 6.99
C GLU A 932 -37.61 3.03 5.54
N LEU A 933 -38.76 3.52 5.10
CA LEU A 933 -38.90 4.13 3.77
C LEU A 933 -37.98 5.36 3.62
N ALA A 934 -37.86 6.20 4.65
CA ALA A 934 -36.96 7.35 4.63
C ALA A 934 -35.49 6.93 4.52
N PHE A 935 -35.07 5.88 5.22
CA PHE A 935 -33.71 5.32 5.10
C PHE A 935 -33.45 4.78 3.68
N LEU A 936 -34.34 3.91 3.19
CA LEU A 936 -34.23 3.30 1.87
C LEU A 936 -34.21 4.36 0.76
N VAL A 937 -35.04 5.41 0.87
CA VAL A 937 -35.07 6.54 -0.07
C VAL A 937 -33.77 7.34 -0.03
N GLY A 938 -33.29 7.73 1.15
CA GLY A 938 -32.08 8.56 1.26
C GLY A 938 -30.84 7.85 0.70
N ARG A 939 -30.72 6.56 0.99
CA ARG A 939 -29.69 5.69 0.42
C ARG A 939 -29.85 5.52 -1.09
N HIS A 940 -31.07 5.30 -1.58
CA HIS A 940 -31.32 5.12 -3.00
C HIS A 940 -30.96 6.38 -3.82
N LEU A 941 -31.36 7.56 -3.34
CA LEU A 941 -31.08 8.84 -4.00
C LEU A 941 -29.58 9.16 -4.09
N ALA A 942 -28.76 8.66 -3.17
CA ALA A 942 -27.31 8.82 -3.22
C ALA A 942 -26.63 8.15 -4.42
N TYR A 943 -27.30 7.25 -5.16
CA TYR A 943 -26.81 6.69 -6.43
C TYR A 943 -27.21 7.53 -7.66
N HIS A 944 -28.08 8.54 -7.49
CA HIS A 944 -28.50 9.44 -8.57
C HIS A 944 -27.71 10.76 -8.64
N ILE A 945 -26.71 10.95 -7.77
CA ILE A 945 -25.84 12.15 -7.76
C ILE A 945 -24.53 11.91 -8.52
N ASP A 946 -24.01 12.96 -9.14
CA ASP A 946 -22.66 13.12 -9.68
C ASP A 946 -22.03 11.83 -10.27
N VAL A 947 -20.89 11.42 -9.72
CA VAL A 947 -20.10 10.26 -10.14
C VAL A 947 -20.65 8.94 -9.59
N HIS A 948 -21.48 8.96 -8.55
CA HIS A 948 -22.08 7.73 -8.01
C HIS A 948 -22.99 7.04 -9.03
N ARG A 949 -23.60 7.82 -9.94
CA ARG A 949 -24.35 7.31 -11.10
C ARG A 949 -23.55 6.34 -11.95
N LEU A 950 -22.22 6.41 -11.98
CA LEU A 950 -21.38 5.50 -12.77
C LEU A 950 -21.61 4.03 -12.39
N LEU A 951 -21.84 3.74 -11.09
CA LEU A 951 -22.15 2.39 -10.58
C LEU A 951 -23.47 1.82 -11.11
N LEU A 952 -24.37 2.65 -11.65
CA LEU A 952 -25.61 2.18 -12.29
C LEU A 952 -25.36 1.66 -13.72
N PHE A 953 -24.28 2.10 -14.37
CA PHE A 953 -23.96 1.80 -15.77
C PHE A 953 -22.69 0.93 -15.92
N TYR A 954 -21.88 0.85 -14.87
CA TYR A 954 -20.64 0.08 -14.74
C TYR A 954 -20.59 -0.48 -13.30
N PRO A 955 -21.46 -1.45 -12.95
CA PRO A 955 -21.63 -1.92 -11.57
C PRO A 955 -20.49 -2.80 -11.06
N SER A 956 -19.67 -3.40 -11.94
CA SER A 956 -18.56 -4.27 -11.53
C SER A 956 -17.21 -3.53 -11.42
N LEU A 957 -16.33 -4.02 -10.54
CA LEU A 957 -14.98 -3.48 -10.35
C LEU A 957 -14.13 -3.54 -11.64
N GLU A 958 -14.35 -4.56 -12.46
CA GLU A 958 -13.69 -4.72 -13.77
C GLU A 958 -14.14 -3.65 -14.78
N GLU A 959 -15.45 -3.38 -14.85
CA GLU A 959 -16.01 -2.32 -15.69
C GLU A 959 -15.58 -0.91 -15.25
N LEU A 960 -15.51 -0.66 -13.93
CA LEU A 960 -14.94 0.58 -13.39
C LEU A 960 -13.44 0.69 -13.72
N SER A 961 -12.70 -0.41 -13.63
CA SER A 961 -11.27 -0.46 -13.98
C SER A 961 -11.07 -0.17 -15.47
N ALA A 962 -11.90 -0.75 -16.34
CA ALA A 962 -11.92 -0.48 -17.77
C ALA A 962 -12.20 1.00 -18.09
N CYS A 963 -13.19 1.62 -17.42
CA CYS A 963 -13.43 3.06 -17.48
C CYS A 963 -12.17 3.87 -17.08
N PHE A 964 -11.55 3.52 -15.95
CA PHE A 964 -10.42 4.25 -15.39
C PHE A 964 -9.15 4.17 -16.27
N VAL A 965 -8.74 2.97 -16.70
CA VAL A 965 -7.57 2.81 -17.58
C VAL A 965 -7.78 3.47 -18.94
N THR A 966 -9.01 3.48 -19.44
CA THR A 966 -9.37 4.17 -20.69
C THR A 966 -9.32 5.69 -20.52
N ALA A 967 -9.80 6.21 -19.40
CA ALA A 967 -9.72 7.65 -19.07
C ALA A 967 -8.25 8.14 -19.04
N LEU A 968 -7.34 7.36 -18.44
CA LEU A 968 -5.90 7.63 -18.47
C LEU A 968 -5.34 7.63 -19.91
N ALA A 969 -5.68 6.63 -20.72
CA ALA A 969 -5.19 6.50 -22.11
C ALA A 969 -5.73 7.59 -23.07
N ILE A 970 -6.90 8.16 -22.78
CA ILE A 970 -7.45 9.31 -23.52
C ILE A 970 -6.80 10.62 -23.06
N ALA A 971 -6.52 10.77 -21.76
CA ALA A 971 -5.82 11.93 -21.21
C ALA A 971 -4.32 12.00 -21.56
N ARG A 972 -3.70 10.85 -21.88
CA ARG A 972 -2.26 10.68 -22.14
C ARG A 972 -2.00 9.84 -23.41
N PRO A 973 -2.38 10.31 -24.61
CA PRO A 973 -2.22 9.54 -25.86
C PRO A 973 -0.74 9.25 -26.21
N GLU A 974 0.19 10.09 -25.73
CA GLU A 974 1.65 9.91 -25.91
C GLU A 974 2.22 8.75 -25.05
N ARG A 975 1.46 8.24 -24.07
CA ARG A 975 1.94 7.26 -23.09
C ARG A 975 1.54 5.85 -23.54
N PRO A 976 2.49 4.90 -23.70
CA PRO A 976 2.17 3.56 -24.19
C PRO A 976 1.26 2.81 -23.21
N VAL A 977 0.16 2.27 -23.73
CA VAL A 977 -0.80 1.46 -22.97
C VAL A 977 -0.18 0.09 -22.68
N PRO A 978 -0.23 -0.42 -21.43
CA PRO A 978 0.29 -1.75 -21.09
C PRO A 978 -0.40 -2.86 -21.92
N PRO A 979 0.33 -3.87 -22.45
CA PRO A 979 -0.27 -4.90 -23.29
C PRO A 979 -1.46 -5.63 -22.65
N LYS A 980 -1.39 -5.89 -21.33
CA LYS A 980 -2.48 -6.53 -20.56
C LYS A 980 -3.83 -5.77 -20.59
N VAL A 981 -3.84 -4.49 -20.94
CA VAL A 981 -5.05 -3.64 -20.92
C VAL A 981 -5.39 -3.08 -22.30
N GLN A 982 -4.58 -3.39 -23.32
CA GLN A 982 -4.62 -2.74 -24.62
C GLN A 982 -5.95 -2.96 -25.35
N ASP A 983 -6.49 -4.18 -25.34
CA ASP A 983 -7.76 -4.51 -26.00
C ASP A 983 -8.97 -3.91 -25.27
N VAL A 984 -8.95 -3.91 -23.93
CA VAL A 984 -9.98 -3.30 -23.08
C VAL A 984 -10.05 -1.79 -23.32
N VAL A 985 -8.87 -1.12 -23.35
CA VAL A 985 -8.77 0.30 -23.69
C VAL A 985 -9.21 0.58 -25.12
N ALA A 986 -8.79 -0.23 -26.10
CA ALA A 986 -9.17 -0.05 -27.51
C ALA A 986 -10.70 -0.14 -27.70
N SER A 987 -11.34 -1.13 -27.06
CA SER A 987 -12.79 -1.32 -27.07
C SER A 987 -13.52 -0.10 -26.48
N HIS A 988 -13.25 0.24 -25.21
CA HIS A 988 -13.94 1.32 -24.51
C HIS A 988 -13.66 2.69 -25.13
N ARG A 989 -12.43 2.95 -25.59
CA ARG A 989 -12.06 4.19 -26.27
C ARG A 989 -12.87 4.43 -27.55
N SER A 990 -13.11 3.38 -28.34
CA SER A 990 -13.92 3.47 -29.57
C SER A 990 -15.37 3.91 -29.33
N LEU A 991 -15.88 3.72 -28.11
CA LEU A 991 -17.17 4.21 -27.66
C LEU A 991 -17.03 5.62 -27.08
N PHE A 992 -16.07 5.84 -26.17
CA PHE A 992 -15.91 7.10 -25.45
C PHE A 992 -15.51 8.28 -26.34
N ASP A 993 -14.61 8.08 -27.31
CA ASP A 993 -14.12 9.15 -28.21
C ASP A 993 -15.26 9.80 -29.03
N LYS A 994 -16.45 9.16 -29.15
CA LYS A 994 -17.66 9.73 -29.78
C LYS A 994 -18.32 10.85 -28.97
N HIS A 995 -18.25 10.80 -27.64
CA HIS A 995 -19.02 11.66 -26.73
C HIS A 995 -18.15 12.73 -26.04
N PHE A 996 -16.89 12.89 -26.42
CA PHE A 996 -15.99 13.89 -25.86
C PHE A 996 -16.23 15.30 -26.44
N GLU A 997 -16.58 16.23 -25.56
CA GLU A 997 -16.51 17.66 -25.83
C GLU A 997 -15.09 18.19 -25.46
N PRO A 998 -14.52 19.17 -26.19
CA PRO A 998 -13.14 19.64 -25.94
C PRO A 998 -12.87 20.12 -24.51
N GLU A 999 -13.87 20.74 -23.87
CA GLU A 999 -13.81 21.21 -22.48
C GLU A 999 -13.77 20.06 -21.46
N ARG A 1000 -14.51 18.97 -21.71
CA ARG A 1000 -14.45 17.74 -20.89
C ARG A 1000 -13.12 17.03 -21.04
N LEU A 1001 -12.56 17.00 -22.26
CA LEU A 1001 -11.25 16.40 -22.50
C LEU A 1001 -10.15 17.14 -21.74
N GLU A 1002 -10.21 18.47 -21.65
CA GLU A 1002 -9.26 19.25 -20.85
C GLU A 1002 -9.49 19.07 -19.34
N THR A 1003 -10.75 19.01 -18.89
CA THR A 1003 -11.11 18.67 -17.50
C THR A 1003 -10.53 17.31 -17.10
N LEU A 1004 -10.65 16.30 -17.97
CA LEU A 1004 -10.06 14.97 -17.75
C LEU A 1004 -8.53 15.01 -17.75
N ARG A 1005 -7.89 15.78 -18.65
CA ARG A 1005 -6.43 15.98 -18.62
C ARG A 1005 -5.95 16.62 -17.33
N GLN A 1006 -6.70 17.58 -16.77
CA GLN A 1006 -6.38 18.16 -15.46
C GLN A 1006 -6.50 17.12 -14.34
N ALA A 1007 -7.64 16.41 -14.24
CA ALA A 1007 -7.85 15.38 -13.23
C ALA A 1007 -6.77 14.27 -13.25
N VAL A 1008 -6.38 13.82 -14.45
CA VAL A 1008 -5.28 12.84 -14.61
C VAL A 1008 -3.91 13.44 -14.24
N THR A 1009 -3.70 14.74 -14.42
CA THR A 1009 -2.48 15.42 -13.96
C THR A 1009 -2.41 15.48 -12.43
N GLU A 1010 -3.52 15.74 -11.76
CA GLU A 1010 -3.61 15.78 -10.30
C GLU A 1010 -3.45 14.37 -9.70
N PHE A 1011 -4.02 13.34 -10.33
CA PHE A 1011 -3.79 11.95 -9.99
C PHE A 1011 -2.31 11.52 -10.18
N GLU A 1012 -1.69 11.82 -11.32
CA GLU A 1012 -0.26 11.53 -11.56
C GLU A 1012 0.65 12.28 -10.57
N ALA A 1013 0.28 13.50 -10.16
CA ALA A 1013 1.02 14.29 -9.18
C ALA A 1013 0.88 13.79 -7.74
N ALA A 1014 -0.23 13.10 -7.40
CA ALA A 1014 -0.43 12.49 -6.08
C ALA A 1014 0.46 11.26 -5.83
N GLN A 1015 0.96 10.62 -6.89
CA GLN A 1015 1.83 9.42 -6.86
C GLN A 1015 1.24 8.20 -6.12
N ILE A 1016 -0.09 8.12 -6.03
CA ILE A 1016 -0.83 7.00 -5.42
C ILE A 1016 -1.12 5.88 -6.43
N ARG A 1017 -1.50 4.70 -5.91
CA ARG A 1017 -2.21 3.68 -6.70
C ARG A 1017 -3.71 3.97 -6.66
N PRO A 1018 -4.48 3.69 -7.74
CA PRO A 1018 -5.91 3.94 -7.74
C PRO A 1018 -6.67 2.87 -6.95
N ASP A 1019 -7.51 3.28 -6.01
CA ASP A 1019 -8.27 2.38 -5.14
C ASP A 1019 -9.79 2.45 -5.45
N LEU A 1020 -10.20 1.72 -6.50
CA LEU A 1020 -11.58 1.69 -6.98
C LEU A 1020 -12.52 0.93 -6.02
N THR A 1021 -11.99 -0.05 -5.29
CA THR A 1021 -12.72 -0.81 -4.26
C THR A 1021 -13.11 0.11 -3.10
N ARG A 1022 -12.16 0.90 -2.58
CA ARG A 1022 -12.41 1.93 -1.56
C ARG A 1022 -13.30 3.06 -2.07
N TRP A 1023 -13.22 3.42 -3.35
CA TRP A 1023 -14.15 4.39 -3.93
C TRP A 1023 -15.59 3.85 -3.89
N ALA A 1024 -15.85 2.63 -4.37
CA ALA A 1024 -17.18 2.01 -4.30
C ALA A 1024 -17.68 1.87 -2.85
N ALA A 1025 -16.80 1.47 -1.92
CA ALA A 1025 -17.08 1.44 -0.48
C ALA A 1025 -17.45 2.83 0.08
N ALA A 1026 -16.78 3.90 -0.35
CA ALA A 1026 -17.10 5.27 0.05
C ALA A 1026 -18.46 5.75 -0.51
N VAL A 1027 -18.90 5.24 -1.66
CA VAL A 1027 -20.28 5.46 -2.15
C VAL A 1027 -21.30 4.75 -1.24
N GLU A 1028 -21.05 3.50 -0.84
CA GLU A 1028 -21.95 2.77 0.08
C GLU A 1028 -22.05 3.44 1.47
N ARG A 1029 -20.95 4.01 1.98
CA ARG A 1029 -20.95 4.87 3.18
C ARG A 1029 -21.78 6.13 2.96
N CYS A 1030 -21.51 6.89 1.89
CA CYS A 1030 -22.28 8.10 1.58
C CYS A 1030 -23.78 7.82 1.47
N ALA A 1031 -24.16 6.71 0.84
CA ALA A 1031 -25.55 6.29 0.69
C ALA A 1031 -26.19 5.89 2.03
N THR A 1032 -25.53 5.09 2.86
CA THR A 1032 -26.06 4.73 4.19
C THR A 1032 -26.16 5.95 5.12
N ARG A 1033 -25.20 6.88 5.06
CA ARG A 1033 -25.25 8.17 5.77
C ARG A 1033 -26.41 9.06 5.30
N ALA A 1034 -26.66 9.16 3.99
CA ALA A 1034 -27.81 9.89 3.44
C ALA A 1034 -29.16 9.26 3.87
N GLY A 1035 -29.22 7.93 3.93
CA GLY A 1035 -30.35 7.21 4.51
C GLY A 1035 -30.55 7.55 6.00
N TYR A 1036 -29.49 7.53 6.80
CA TYR A 1036 -29.54 7.89 8.23
C TYR A 1036 -30.00 9.34 8.44
N LEU A 1037 -29.54 10.31 7.63
CA LEU A 1037 -29.98 11.70 7.72
C LEU A 1037 -31.48 11.89 7.52
N LEU A 1038 -32.10 11.18 6.56
CA LEU A 1038 -33.56 11.21 6.37
C LEU A 1038 -34.33 10.40 7.42
N CYS A 1039 -33.77 9.27 7.87
CA CYS A 1039 -34.39 8.39 8.85
C CYS A 1039 -34.41 8.99 10.27
N GLY A 1040 -33.29 9.62 10.67
CA GLY A 1040 -33.05 10.15 12.01
C GLY A 1040 -32.91 9.12 13.13
N ASN A 1041 -33.05 7.82 12.84
CA ASN A 1041 -32.99 6.73 13.81
C ASN A 1041 -31.89 5.73 13.42
N LEU A 1042 -30.89 5.58 14.31
CA LEU A 1042 -29.72 4.73 14.11
C LEU A 1042 -30.05 3.23 14.20
N GLU A 1043 -31.00 2.84 15.07
CA GLU A 1043 -31.48 1.46 15.22
C GLU A 1043 -32.13 0.96 13.93
N VAL A 1044 -32.99 1.77 13.31
CA VAL A 1044 -33.65 1.48 12.04
C VAL A 1044 -32.63 1.40 10.90
N SER A 1045 -31.68 2.34 10.85
CA SER A 1045 -30.58 2.30 9.87
C SER A 1045 -29.77 1.01 10.00
N ALA A 1046 -29.37 0.63 11.21
CA ALA A 1046 -28.59 -0.58 11.47
C ALA A 1046 -29.37 -1.86 11.17
N ALA A 1047 -30.65 -1.93 11.54
CA ALA A 1047 -31.50 -3.09 11.28
C ALA A 1047 -31.70 -3.33 9.77
N ILE A 1048 -31.91 -2.27 8.98
CA ILE A 1048 -32.03 -2.39 7.52
C ILE A 1048 -30.69 -2.84 6.93
N VAL A 1049 -29.58 -2.16 7.25
CA VAL A 1049 -28.25 -2.48 6.71
C VAL A 1049 -27.85 -3.93 7.00
N ARG A 1050 -28.11 -4.43 8.22
CA ARG A 1050 -27.85 -5.85 8.59
C ARG A 1050 -28.77 -6.86 7.92
N SER A 1051 -29.90 -6.43 7.33
CA SER A 1051 -30.83 -7.30 6.59
C SER A 1051 -30.53 -7.40 5.09
N GLU A 1052 -29.47 -6.74 4.61
CA GLU A 1052 -29.13 -6.66 3.19
C GLU A 1052 -28.02 -7.63 2.77
N PRO A 1053 -27.98 -8.05 1.49
CA PRO A 1053 -26.83 -8.76 0.93
C PRO A 1053 -25.55 -7.92 1.00
N ARG A 1054 -24.41 -8.60 1.12
CA ARG A 1054 -23.08 -7.96 1.09
C ARG A 1054 -22.88 -7.19 -0.22
N GLY A 1055 -22.33 -5.98 -0.11
CA GLY A 1055 -21.96 -5.11 -1.23
C GLY A 1055 -20.45 -4.95 -1.30
N ALA A 1056 -19.98 -3.76 -1.72
CA ALA A 1056 -18.56 -3.40 -1.65
C ALA A 1056 -18.05 -3.31 -0.19
N LEU A 1057 -18.95 -3.08 0.77
CA LEU A 1057 -18.71 -3.23 2.21
C LEU A 1057 -19.62 -4.29 2.84
N ASP A 1058 -19.11 -4.93 3.88
CA ASP A 1058 -19.92 -5.73 4.81
C ASP A 1058 -20.97 -4.85 5.53
N PRO A 1059 -22.18 -5.38 5.82
CA PRO A 1059 -23.17 -4.71 6.64
C PRO A 1059 -22.67 -4.10 7.95
N GLU A 1060 -21.90 -4.80 8.79
CA GLU A 1060 -21.48 -4.23 10.07
C GLU A 1060 -20.46 -3.10 9.89
N ALA A 1061 -19.58 -3.18 8.88
CA ALA A 1061 -18.67 -2.09 8.53
C ALA A 1061 -19.42 -0.79 8.15
N LYS A 1062 -20.61 -0.90 7.53
CA LYS A 1062 -21.50 0.24 7.26
C LYS A 1062 -22.17 0.77 8.53
N VAL A 1063 -22.57 -0.11 9.45
CA VAL A 1063 -23.15 0.32 10.74
C VAL A 1063 -22.10 0.99 11.63
N ILE A 1064 -20.86 0.48 11.62
CA ILE A 1064 -19.71 1.07 12.31
C ILE A 1064 -19.37 2.47 11.78
N ASP A 1065 -19.42 2.68 10.46
CA ASP A 1065 -19.27 4.02 9.86
C ASP A 1065 -20.37 4.99 10.34
N LEU A 1066 -21.61 4.53 10.48
CA LEU A 1066 -22.71 5.34 11.02
C LEU A 1066 -22.50 5.74 12.50
N TYR A 1067 -21.81 4.94 13.33
CA TYR A 1067 -21.48 5.33 14.70
C TYR A 1067 -20.63 6.62 14.70
N GLY A 1068 -19.49 6.60 14.00
CA GLY A 1068 -18.59 7.76 13.89
C GLY A 1068 -19.23 8.95 13.16
N PHE A 1069 -19.97 8.70 12.07
CA PHE A 1069 -20.69 9.76 11.35
C PHE A 1069 -21.74 10.45 12.22
N SER A 1070 -22.52 9.71 13.03
CA SER A 1070 -23.66 10.26 13.79
C SER A 1070 -23.29 11.36 14.79
N VAL A 1071 -22.05 11.34 15.32
CA VAL A 1071 -21.50 12.31 16.28
C VAL A 1071 -20.59 13.37 15.64
N SER A 1072 -20.23 13.19 14.36
CA SER A 1072 -19.32 14.05 13.62
C SER A 1072 -19.80 15.51 13.52
N GLU A 1073 -18.86 16.42 13.29
CA GLU A 1073 -19.16 17.84 13.04
C GLU A 1073 -19.95 18.01 11.75
N SER A 1074 -19.56 17.30 10.70
CA SER A 1074 -20.25 17.21 9.40
C SER A 1074 -21.72 16.82 9.54
N CYS A 1075 -22.05 15.78 10.31
CA CYS A 1075 -23.45 15.39 10.58
C CYS A 1075 -24.19 16.44 11.44
N SER A 1076 -23.52 17.02 12.45
CA SER A 1076 -24.08 18.08 13.30
C SER A 1076 -24.47 19.32 12.47
N MET A 1077 -23.60 19.75 11.56
CA MET A 1077 -23.84 20.87 10.63
C MET A 1077 -24.98 20.58 9.67
N LEU A 1078 -25.05 19.38 9.08
CA LEU A 1078 -26.15 18.96 8.21
C LEU A 1078 -27.49 18.95 8.95
N ARG A 1079 -27.53 18.46 10.19
CA ARG A 1079 -28.73 18.45 11.04
C ARG A 1079 -29.19 19.85 11.42
N GLU A 1080 -28.28 20.80 11.67
CA GLU A 1080 -28.67 22.21 11.86
C GLU A 1080 -29.14 22.85 10.56
N ALA A 1081 -28.46 22.60 9.43
CA ALA A 1081 -28.84 23.15 8.12
C ALA A 1081 -30.26 22.72 7.72
N MET A 1082 -30.60 21.44 7.91
CA MET A 1082 -31.95 20.87 7.75
C MET A 1082 -32.97 21.38 8.78
N GLY A 1083 -32.49 21.96 9.89
CA GLY A 1083 -33.29 22.45 11.00
C GLY A 1083 -33.83 21.34 11.91
N VAL A 1084 -33.25 20.13 11.88
CA VAL A 1084 -33.65 18.98 12.71
C VAL A 1084 -32.82 18.82 13.99
N ALA A 1085 -31.68 19.51 14.10
CA ALA A 1085 -30.84 19.50 15.30
C ALA A 1085 -31.60 20.00 16.56
N ILE A 1086 -31.37 19.32 17.68
CA ILE A 1086 -31.87 19.64 19.01
C ILE A 1086 -31.15 20.90 19.53
N LYS A 1087 -31.90 21.81 20.17
CA LYS A 1087 -31.38 23.10 20.63
C LYS A 1087 -31.29 23.19 22.16
N PRO A 1088 -30.34 23.97 22.72
CA PRO A 1088 -30.21 24.20 24.17
C PRO A 1088 -31.35 25.02 24.78
#